data_AF-A0A1T4P4I4-F1
#
_entry.id   AF-A0A1T4P4I4-F1
#
_cell.length_a   1.000
_cell.length_b   1.000
_cell.length_c   1.000
_cell.angle_alpha   90.00
_cell.angle_beta   90.00
_cell.angle_gamma   90.00
#
_symmetry.space_group_name_H-M   'P 1'
#
loop_
_entity.id
_entity.type
_entity.pdbx_description
1 polymer ?
#
loop_
_entity_poly.entity_id
_entity_poly.type
_entity_poly.pdbx_seq_one_letter_code
_entity_poly.pdbx_strand_id
1 'polypeptide(L)'
;MTTESGGEPRTAGPARPDPFRLPAATTAQFAVLLLTSFVGAVLVYEWVFDTARSAGLWERHGRLTCAQTARARVAGGDVAGLARSYTQCVVEADRGEAFLLAVAALVPLAASLLLHLVHPCLIRRGLRPHEVGDEEPGAAPARAELESLLAGRRGATLLVTPGTAGGARAFGAFGRHYVAIDRRLLLIAGNPSGLQRLRAVVRHEAAHILGRDVGIAYVTVASWWAFLLLVIVPALLLLLAARPGSLQAITSMAVTPLLLYVARARLLRTREHYADVRAGQDPQAGAELDRLLAEAEGEGGGAGAHRRIRERVGEVFRSHPSVRRRRRILADPGRLLTMGALDLALVATVTGYGFTAAAFLLDLMWLGPADPADLLVGFLFGVPAAFVIVSGVWRAGSREARLRGPRPRALPAATALTAGLLGGQLLAPAWPAPTWGTLLRDAPDLAAAMALLLWGASWCFIRWVILSARGRLADPQCPRRRWGTCLLFAAPLSAVGLTTWFHGIALLGEAAAWSTLALLAGFSVFSLPLPALLAVAAVLPLAGTREESGLPHPLLPALLGGGPLLLHAAVAPIGALLLSVLTDAGPRDRAVVLPVLWWAVAAILVVGAALVLGALVGGRRGSGGLLCATAVMTMFAAAAVLPAFLLHLALVRCGGAGLTAPLCLPVTFADLFGALTPPLFARAVVLVFAGLFAVCGPVALLGAWLRGRPPRPAAPPAGRRRPGPVQTWSSALLPAVLFLLVLLPFETEKAPTAVSPMALGEPPAGRSLAWQEVCRERGVPTGGRQMVAYLTATERGEGYQAARADALGASDDPVLAALGQAARGALERGSRDEAAQAFGAASHYCAVLDAG
;
A
#
# COMPACT_ATOMS: atom_id res chain seq x y z
N MET A 1 17.26 61.70 36.62
CA MET A 1 15.95 61.62 35.93
C MET A 1 16.22 61.37 34.46
N THR A 2 16.36 60.10 34.08
CA THR A 2 16.43 59.64 32.69
C THR A 2 15.06 59.12 32.33
N THR A 3 14.39 59.79 31.40
CA THR A 3 13.09 59.43 30.84
C THR A 3 13.21 58.07 30.14
N GLU A 4 12.68 57.02 30.77
CA GLU A 4 12.40 55.76 30.11
C GLU A 4 11.40 56.02 28.97
N SER A 5 11.92 56.11 27.75
CA SER A 5 11.09 56.11 26.55
C SER A 5 10.36 54.77 26.50
N GLY A 6 9.07 54.79 26.81
CA GLY A 6 8.17 53.65 26.67
C GLY A 6 8.17 53.16 25.23
N GLY A 7 9.04 52.19 24.93
CA GLY A 7 9.04 51.50 23.65
C GLY A 7 7.73 50.75 23.52
N GLU A 8 6.89 51.17 22.58
CA GLU A 8 5.68 50.45 22.22
C GLU A 8 5.99 48.95 22.11
N PRO A 9 5.22 48.07 22.76
CA PRO A 9 5.44 46.63 22.69
C PRO A 9 5.38 46.23 21.22
N ARG A 10 6.55 45.91 20.65
CA ARG A 10 6.70 45.36 19.30
C ARG A 10 5.67 44.26 19.15
N THR A 11 4.64 44.52 18.36
CA THR A 11 3.57 43.56 18.10
C THR A 11 4.24 42.29 17.60
N ALA A 12 4.16 41.22 18.40
CA ALA A 12 4.82 39.96 18.10
C ALA A 12 4.32 39.52 16.72
N GLY A 13 5.22 39.52 15.74
CA GLY A 13 4.88 39.14 14.37
C GLY A 13 4.20 37.77 14.36
N PRO A 14 3.36 37.49 13.34
CA PRO A 14 2.62 36.23 13.27
C PRO A 14 3.57 35.05 13.48
N ALA A 15 3.24 34.20 14.46
CA ALA A 15 4.10 33.09 14.88
C ALA A 15 4.48 32.21 13.69
N ARG A 16 5.79 32.07 13.44
CA ARG A 16 6.29 31.24 12.34
C ARG A 16 5.80 29.79 12.50
N PRO A 17 5.34 29.14 11.41
CA PRO A 17 4.90 27.76 11.45
C PRO A 17 6.08 26.85 11.80
N ASP A 18 5.88 25.95 12.75
CA ASP A 18 6.86 24.94 13.12
C ASP A 18 6.63 23.65 12.32
N PRO A 19 7.46 23.34 11.29
CA PRO A 19 7.28 22.14 10.48
C PRO A 19 7.67 20.84 11.21
N PHE A 20 8.24 20.94 12.42
CA PHE A 20 8.70 19.79 13.20
C PHE A 20 7.62 19.22 14.12
N ARG A 21 6.42 19.82 14.16
CA ARG A 21 5.28 19.30 14.94
C ARG A 21 4.77 17.97 14.39
N LEU A 22 4.89 17.74 13.09
CA LEU A 22 4.52 16.48 12.44
C LEU A 22 5.79 15.69 12.06
N PRO A 23 5.69 14.39 11.82
CA PRO A 23 6.81 13.60 11.31
C PRO A 23 7.39 14.21 10.04
N ALA A 24 8.72 14.17 9.93
CA ALA A 24 9.42 14.72 8.78
C ALA A 24 9.15 13.88 7.52
N ALA A 25 9.10 14.53 6.34
CA ALA A 25 9.00 13.81 5.06
C ALA A 25 10.16 12.83 4.84
N THR A 26 11.31 13.09 5.43
CA THR A 26 12.52 12.29 5.23
C THR A 26 12.32 10.84 5.67
N THR A 27 11.58 10.58 6.75
CA THR A 27 11.27 9.20 7.19
C THR A 27 10.43 8.45 6.15
N ALA A 28 9.41 9.12 5.58
CA ALA A 28 8.55 8.54 4.56
C ALA A 28 9.35 8.19 3.29
N GLN A 29 10.13 9.16 2.81
CA GLN A 29 10.94 9.04 1.60
C GLN A 29 12.05 8.00 1.77
N PHE A 30 12.59 7.85 2.99
CA PHE A 30 13.56 6.82 3.30
C PHE A 30 12.95 5.41 3.26
N ALA A 31 11.73 5.21 3.77
CA ALA A 31 11.03 3.94 3.62
C ALA A 31 10.80 3.57 2.14
N VAL A 32 10.39 4.54 1.32
CA VAL A 32 10.25 4.36 -0.14
C VAL A 32 11.59 3.99 -0.79
N LEU A 33 12.70 4.63 -0.39
CA LEU A 33 14.03 4.30 -0.89
C LEU A 33 14.41 2.84 -0.59
N LEU A 34 14.24 2.39 0.67
CA LEU A 34 14.55 1.01 1.06
C LEU A 34 13.69 0.00 0.30
N LEU A 35 12.40 0.28 0.17
CA LEU A 35 11.47 -0.54 -0.60
C LEU A 35 11.87 -0.61 -2.09
N THR A 36 12.23 0.54 -2.68
CA THR A 36 12.72 0.60 -4.07
C THR A 36 13.98 -0.24 -4.24
N SER A 37 14.92 -0.16 -3.30
CA SER A 37 16.15 -0.96 -3.33
C SER A 37 15.87 -2.46 -3.21
N PHE A 38 14.96 -2.86 -2.32
CA PHE A 38 14.61 -4.26 -2.11
C PHE A 38 13.96 -4.87 -3.36
N VAL A 39 12.86 -4.26 -3.82
CA VAL A 39 12.12 -4.76 -4.98
C VAL A 39 12.99 -4.71 -6.23
N GLY A 40 13.73 -3.61 -6.40
CA GLY A 40 14.67 -3.47 -7.48
C GLY A 40 15.71 -4.59 -7.54
N ALA A 41 16.17 -5.07 -6.37
CA ALA A 41 17.08 -6.18 -6.30
C ALA A 41 16.39 -7.49 -6.67
N VAL A 42 15.19 -7.77 -6.15
CA VAL A 42 14.38 -8.96 -6.54
C VAL A 42 14.22 -9.03 -8.06
N LEU A 43 13.81 -7.92 -8.67
CA LEU A 43 13.56 -7.84 -10.11
C LEU A 43 14.80 -8.06 -10.97
N VAL A 44 15.93 -7.45 -10.59
CA VAL A 44 17.18 -7.63 -11.35
C VAL A 44 17.76 -9.03 -11.14
N TYR A 45 17.68 -9.57 -9.91
CA TYR A 45 18.22 -10.89 -9.61
C TYR A 45 17.40 -12.03 -10.19
N GLU A 46 16.09 -11.89 -10.32
CA GLU A 46 15.25 -12.86 -11.03
C GLU A 46 15.75 -13.02 -12.47
N TRP A 47 15.95 -11.91 -13.19
CA TRP A 47 16.52 -11.95 -14.53
C TRP A 47 17.95 -12.53 -14.56
N VAL A 48 18.79 -12.19 -13.56
CA VAL A 48 20.15 -12.74 -13.45
C VAL A 48 20.12 -14.26 -13.29
N PHE A 49 19.26 -14.78 -12.43
CA PHE A 49 19.15 -16.22 -12.21
C PHE A 49 18.58 -16.95 -13.42
N ASP A 50 17.58 -16.38 -14.08
CA ASP A 50 17.02 -16.93 -15.30
C ASP A 50 18.05 -16.97 -16.45
N THR A 51 18.82 -15.89 -16.61
CA THR A 51 19.89 -15.80 -17.61
C THR A 51 21.04 -16.76 -17.29
N ALA A 52 21.43 -16.89 -16.01
CA ALA A 52 22.48 -17.82 -15.61
C ALA A 52 22.06 -19.28 -15.83
N ARG A 53 20.77 -19.60 -15.62
CA ARG A 53 20.18 -20.92 -15.86
C ARG A 53 20.15 -21.27 -17.34
N SER A 54 19.64 -20.37 -18.18
CA SER A 54 19.60 -20.55 -19.64
C SER A 54 21.00 -20.66 -20.26
N ALA A 55 22.00 -20.01 -19.67
CA ALA A 55 23.40 -20.13 -20.07
C ALA A 55 24.10 -21.41 -19.56
N GLY A 56 23.41 -22.30 -18.81
CA GLY A 56 23.98 -23.51 -18.23
C GLY A 56 25.00 -23.25 -17.11
N LEU A 57 25.08 -22.03 -16.59
CA LEU A 57 26.02 -21.66 -15.51
C LEU A 57 25.52 -22.13 -14.13
N TRP A 58 24.24 -22.51 -14.03
CA TRP A 58 23.62 -22.94 -12.78
C TRP A 58 22.80 -24.21 -12.99
N GLU A 59 23.39 -25.35 -12.66
CA GLU A 59 22.86 -26.69 -13.03
C GLU A 59 22.12 -27.43 -11.89
N ARG A 60 21.79 -26.77 -10.77
CA ARG A 60 21.28 -27.46 -9.57
C ARG A 60 19.84 -27.10 -9.18
N HIS A 61 19.01 -28.15 -9.01
CA HIS A 61 17.69 -28.18 -8.35
C HIS A 61 16.59 -27.29 -8.96
N GLY A 62 16.58 -27.14 -10.29
CA GLY A 62 15.52 -26.41 -10.98
C GLY A 62 14.31 -27.29 -11.31
N ARG A 63 13.21 -26.67 -11.75
CA ARG A 63 12.01 -27.36 -12.25
C ARG A 63 12.33 -28.37 -13.37
N LEU A 64 13.37 -28.10 -14.17
CA LEU A 64 13.88 -29.04 -15.18
C LEU A 64 14.38 -30.36 -14.58
N THR A 65 15.09 -30.31 -13.45
CA THR A 65 15.54 -31.52 -12.74
C THR A 65 14.35 -32.31 -12.22
N CYS A 66 13.30 -31.63 -11.74
CA CYS A 66 12.05 -32.29 -11.34
C CYS A 66 11.36 -32.97 -12.54
N ALA A 67 11.33 -32.31 -13.70
CA ALA A 67 10.77 -32.87 -14.93
C ALA A 67 11.57 -34.10 -15.42
N GLN A 68 12.90 -34.04 -15.39
CA GLN A 68 13.77 -35.17 -15.71
C GLN A 68 13.57 -36.35 -14.74
N THR A 69 13.42 -36.07 -13.45
CA THR A 69 13.12 -37.09 -12.42
C THR A 69 11.76 -37.73 -12.65
N ALA A 70 10.74 -36.93 -13.01
CA ALA A 70 9.43 -37.44 -13.39
C ALA A 70 9.49 -38.35 -14.62
N ARG A 71 10.23 -37.95 -15.67
CA ARG A 71 10.46 -38.79 -16.86
C ARG A 71 11.13 -40.12 -16.51
N ALA A 72 12.17 -40.08 -15.68
CA ALA A 72 12.88 -41.29 -15.24
C ALA A 72 11.98 -42.24 -14.45
N ARG A 73 11.11 -41.71 -13.56
CA ARG A 73 10.12 -42.52 -12.83
C ARG A 73 9.11 -43.18 -13.75
N VAL A 74 8.55 -42.44 -14.70
CA VAL A 74 7.60 -42.99 -15.66
C VAL A 74 8.25 -44.06 -16.54
N ALA A 75 9.47 -43.83 -17.01
CA ALA A 75 10.23 -44.84 -17.75
C ALA A 75 10.52 -46.12 -16.93
N GLY A 76 10.66 -45.98 -15.61
CA GLY A 76 10.81 -47.10 -14.67
C GLY A 76 9.49 -47.76 -14.24
N GLY A 77 8.34 -47.29 -14.73
CA GLY A 77 7.01 -47.80 -14.36
C GLY A 77 6.46 -47.30 -13.01
N ASP A 78 7.15 -46.38 -12.33
CA ASP A 78 6.72 -45.80 -11.04
C ASP A 78 5.78 -44.60 -11.27
N VAL A 79 4.52 -44.90 -11.64
CA VAL A 79 3.48 -43.87 -11.85
C VAL A 79 2.70 -43.55 -10.56
N ALA A 80 2.75 -44.45 -9.57
CA ALA A 80 2.05 -44.28 -8.31
C ALA A 80 2.68 -43.14 -7.49
N GLY A 81 1.92 -42.08 -7.22
CA GLY A 81 2.44 -40.93 -6.48
C GLY A 81 3.34 -40.00 -7.31
N LEU A 82 3.39 -40.16 -8.64
CA LEU A 82 4.12 -39.27 -9.56
C LEU A 82 3.73 -37.79 -9.33
N ALA A 83 2.43 -37.49 -9.33
CA ALA A 83 1.92 -36.13 -9.12
C ALA A 83 2.41 -35.50 -7.80
N ARG A 84 2.35 -36.27 -6.71
CA ARG A 84 2.78 -35.81 -5.37
C ARG A 84 4.28 -35.57 -5.32
N SER A 85 5.06 -36.53 -5.81
CA SER A 85 6.52 -36.46 -5.78
C SER A 85 7.07 -35.37 -6.71
N TYR A 86 6.46 -35.18 -7.89
CA TYR A 86 6.79 -34.08 -8.79
C TYR A 86 6.44 -32.72 -8.17
N THR A 87 5.22 -32.58 -7.63
CA THR A 87 4.79 -31.33 -6.98
C THR A 87 5.71 -30.99 -5.82
N GLN A 88 6.06 -31.96 -4.97
CA GLN A 88 6.98 -31.74 -3.86
C GLN A 88 8.37 -31.31 -4.35
N CYS A 89 8.89 -31.90 -5.43
CA CYS A 89 10.15 -31.48 -6.03
C CYS A 89 10.07 -30.01 -6.52
N VAL A 90 9.02 -29.65 -7.26
CA VAL A 90 8.82 -28.28 -7.77
C VAL A 90 8.70 -27.28 -6.63
N VAL A 91 7.96 -27.64 -5.59
CA VAL A 91 7.82 -26.87 -4.35
C VAL A 91 9.16 -26.58 -3.69
N GLU A 92 10.00 -27.60 -3.54
CA GLU A 92 11.32 -27.47 -2.93
C GLU A 92 12.25 -26.60 -3.79
N ALA A 93 12.16 -26.77 -5.13
CA ALA A 93 12.87 -25.92 -6.09
C ALA A 93 12.43 -24.45 -5.99
N ASP A 94 11.11 -24.19 -6.00
CA ASP A 94 10.52 -22.85 -5.92
C ASP A 94 10.90 -22.16 -4.59
N ARG A 95 10.87 -22.88 -3.47
CA ARG A 95 11.32 -22.36 -2.17
C ARG A 95 12.81 -22.04 -2.16
N GLY A 96 13.63 -22.88 -2.80
CA GLY A 96 15.05 -22.63 -2.97
C GLY A 96 15.31 -21.35 -3.77
N GLU A 97 14.59 -21.17 -4.87
CA GLU A 97 14.65 -19.97 -5.71
C GLU A 97 14.18 -18.72 -4.94
N ALA A 98 13.05 -18.81 -4.24
CA ALA A 98 12.53 -17.72 -3.42
C ALA A 98 13.52 -17.32 -2.32
N PHE A 99 14.13 -18.31 -1.65
CA PHE A 99 15.14 -18.06 -0.63
C PHE A 99 16.36 -17.35 -1.23
N LEU A 100 16.85 -17.79 -2.39
CA LEU A 100 17.96 -17.15 -3.09
C LEU A 100 17.62 -15.70 -3.48
N LEU A 101 16.44 -15.45 -4.03
CA LEU A 101 15.97 -14.10 -4.37
C LEU A 101 15.84 -13.20 -3.14
N ALA A 102 15.26 -13.71 -2.05
CA ALA A 102 15.13 -12.98 -0.79
C ALA A 102 16.50 -12.64 -0.20
N VAL A 103 17.44 -13.59 -0.17
CA VAL A 103 18.81 -13.36 0.29
C VAL A 103 19.50 -12.34 -0.61
N ALA A 104 19.43 -12.50 -1.94
CA ALA A 104 20.03 -11.59 -2.90
C ALA A 104 19.47 -10.16 -2.78
N ALA A 105 18.19 -9.99 -2.45
CA ALA A 105 17.57 -8.70 -2.20
C ALA A 105 17.92 -8.09 -0.83
N LEU A 106 18.18 -8.92 0.20
CA LEU A 106 18.60 -8.47 1.53
C LEU A 106 20.09 -8.12 1.59
N VAL A 107 20.94 -8.76 0.79
CA VAL A 107 22.39 -8.49 0.71
C VAL A 107 22.73 -7.02 0.47
N PRO A 108 22.16 -6.29 -0.51
CA PRO A 108 22.45 -4.86 -0.69
C PRO A 108 21.97 -4.01 0.48
N LEU A 109 20.88 -4.37 1.16
CA LEU A 109 20.43 -3.67 2.38
C LEU A 109 21.40 -3.89 3.55
N ALA A 110 21.84 -5.13 3.75
CA ALA A 110 22.86 -5.47 4.75
C ALA A 110 24.19 -4.75 4.46
N ALA A 111 24.64 -4.76 3.20
CA ALA A 111 25.82 -4.02 2.77
C ALA A 111 25.66 -2.51 2.96
N SER A 112 24.47 -1.94 2.72
CA SER A 112 24.17 -0.53 3.00
C SER A 112 24.37 -0.20 4.48
N LEU A 113 23.89 -1.08 5.37
CA LEU A 113 24.06 -0.92 6.80
C LEU A 113 25.54 -1.02 7.19
N LEU A 114 26.25 -2.05 6.73
CA LEU A 114 27.69 -2.21 6.99
C LEU A 114 28.50 -1.01 6.51
N LEU A 115 28.25 -0.54 5.28
CA LEU A 115 28.84 0.67 4.73
C LEU A 115 28.52 1.87 5.63
N HIS A 116 27.27 2.03 6.10
CA HIS A 116 26.92 3.08 7.05
C HIS A 116 27.70 3.01 8.37
N LEU A 117 27.97 1.80 8.89
CA LEU A 117 28.79 1.63 10.11
C LEU A 117 30.24 2.07 9.88
N VAL A 118 30.81 1.76 8.72
CA VAL A 118 32.22 2.02 8.37
C VAL A 118 32.42 3.46 7.85
N HIS A 119 31.38 4.07 7.28
CA HIS A 119 31.45 5.36 6.59
C HIS A 119 32.00 6.52 7.45
N PRO A 120 31.64 6.68 8.74
CA PRO A 120 32.23 7.72 9.58
C PRO A 120 33.76 7.63 9.68
N CYS A 121 34.30 6.41 9.74
CA CYS A 121 35.75 6.18 9.76
C CYS A 121 36.41 6.56 8.42
N LEU A 122 35.75 6.23 7.30
CA LEU A 122 36.22 6.60 5.97
C LEU A 122 36.19 8.12 5.75
N ILE A 123 35.11 8.80 6.17
CA ILE A 123 35.03 10.26 6.16
C ILE A 123 36.14 10.85 7.02
N ARG A 124 36.34 10.35 8.23
CA ARG A 124 37.39 10.87 9.12
C ARG A 124 38.77 10.71 8.49
N ARG A 125 39.07 9.60 7.81
CA ARG A 125 40.33 9.44 7.08
C ARG A 125 40.43 10.41 5.89
N GLY A 126 39.35 10.59 5.13
CA GLY A 126 39.32 11.44 3.94
C GLY A 126 39.39 12.94 4.24
N LEU A 127 38.72 13.41 5.30
CA LEU A 127 38.73 14.81 5.71
C LEU A 127 40.02 15.22 6.45
N ARG A 128 40.82 14.25 6.90
CA ARG A 128 41.98 14.46 7.77
C ARG A 128 41.70 15.50 8.88
N PRO A 129 40.60 15.34 9.64
CA PRO A 129 40.23 16.32 10.63
C PRO A 129 41.19 16.22 11.80
N HIS A 130 41.54 17.38 12.34
CA HIS A 130 42.25 17.49 13.61
C HIS A 130 41.30 18.04 14.66
N GLU A 131 41.52 17.65 15.91
CA GLU A 131 40.81 18.25 17.03
C GLU A 131 41.15 19.74 17.10
N VAL A 132 40.12 20.54 17.34
CA VAL A 132 40.24 21.99 17.31
C VAL A 132 41.05 22.43 18.52
N GLY A 133 42.27 22.94 18.30
CA GLY A 133 43.02 23.63 19.35
C GLY A 133 42.34 24.94 19.72
N ASP A 134 42.44 25.34 20.98
CA ASP A 134 41.78 26.56 21.49
C ASP A 134 42.37 27.86 20.87
N GLU A 135 43.54 27.77 20.23
CA GLU A 135 44.23 28.89 19.58
C GLU A 135 43.67 29.25 18.19
N GLU A 136 42.86 28.39 17.55
CA GLU A 136 42.30 28.69 16.22
C GLU A 136 41.21 29.79 16.31
N PRO A 137 41.33 30.91 15.57
CA PRO A 137 40.33 31.98 15.59
C PRO A 137 38.94 31.43 15.26
N GLY A 138 37.93 31.74 16.07
CA GLY A 138 36.56 31.26 15.85
C GLY A 138 36.27 29.83 16.34
N ALA A 139 37.27 29.07 16.77
CA ALA A 139 37.09 27.73 17.34
C ALA A 139 36.21 27.72 18.59
N ALA A 140 36.59 28.52 19.59
CA ALA A 140 35.87 28.64 20.86
C ALA A 140 34.39 29.03 20.66
N PRO A 141 34.04 30.08 19.87
CA PRO A 141 32.63 30.41 19.66
C PRO A 141 31.88 29.35 18.83
N ALA A 142 32.52 28.66 17.88
CA ALA A 142 31.86 27.54 17.19
C ALA A 142 31.58 26.36 18.13
N ARG A 143 32.53 26.02 19.01
CA ARG A 143 32.36 24.98 20.02
C ARG A 143 31.24 25.34 20.99
N ALA A 144 31.27 26.55 21.55
CA ALA A 144 30.24 27.04 22.46
C ALA A 144 28.85 27.06 21.81
N GLU A 145 28.75 27.49 20.55
CA GLU A 145 27.50 27.46 19.79
C GLU A 145 26.99 26.02 19.63
N LEU A 146 27.85 25.09 19.18
CA LEU A 146 27.50 23.68 18.99
C LEU A 146 27.06 23.01 20.30
N GLU A 147 27.80 23.23 21.39
CA GLU A 147 27.49 22.72 22.73
C GLU A 147 26.16 23.29 23.24
N SER A 148 25.90 24.58 23.02
CA SER A 148 24.64 25.22 23.43
C SER A 148 23.43 24.62 22.70
N LEU A 149 23.57 24.31 21.40
CA LEU A 149 22.48 23.75 20.58
C LEU A 149 22.21 22.28 20.90
N LEU A 150 23.23 21.56 21.37
CA LEU A 150 23.17 20.13 21.65
C LEU A 150 23.11 19.80 23.15
N ALA A 151 22.98 20.82 24.01
CA ALA A 151 22.89 20.66 25.46
C ALA A 151 21.87 19.57 25.84
N GLY A 152 22.31 18.61 26.66
CA GLY A 152 21.50 17.47 27.10
C GLY A 152 21.43 16.27 26.13
N ARG A 153 22.20 16.27 25.04
CA ARG A 153 22.39 15.10 24.16
C ARG A 153 23.85 14.63 24.22
N ARG A 154 24.10 13.34 23.91
CA ARG A 154 25.49 12.85 23.70
C ARG A 154 26.18 13.79 22.68
N GLY A 155 27.25 14.44 23.13
CA GLY A 155 27.83 15.61 22.47
C GLY A 155 28.34 15.32 21.06
N ALA A 156 28.23 16.31 20.18
CA ALA A 156 28.94 16.30 18.91
C ALA A 156 30.33 16.94 19.10
N THR A 157 31.37 16.32 18.56
CA THR A 157 32.73 16.85 18.64
C THR A 157 32.99 17.78 17.46
N LEU A 158 33.48 18.99 17.75
CA LEU A 158 33.93 19.91 16.72
C LEU A 158 35.32 19.49 16.19
N LEU A 159 35.49 19.50 14.87
CA LEU A 159 36.73 19.16 14.19
C LEU A 159 37.10 20.24 13.17
N VAL A 160 38.39 20.45 12.90
CA VAL A 160 38.87 21.35 11.83
C VAL A 160 39.41 20.53 10.65
N THR A 161 39.12 20.96 9.42
CA THR A 161 39.73 20.40 8.20
C THR A 161 40.48 21.47 7.41
N PRO A 162 41.47 21.08 6.56
CA PRO A 162 42.26 22.02 5.77
C PRO A 162 41.51 22.65 4.58
N GLY A 163 40.19 22.50 4.47
CA GLY A 163 39.39 22.93 3.31
C GLY A 163 38.68 21.79 2.57
N THR A 164 38.79 20.56 3.09
CA THR A 164 38.25 19.36 2.45
C THR A 164 36.76 19.13 2.72
N ALA A 165 36.16 19.84 3.68
CA ALA A 165 34.74 19.71 3.97
C ALA A 165 33.87 20.49 2.96
N GLY A 166 34.40 21.55 2.35
CA GLY A 166 33.67 22.45 1.45
C GLY A 166 32.78 23.44 2.21
N GLY A 167 33.27 23.97 3.34
CA GLY A 167 32.56 24.82 4.30
C GLY A 167 32.49 24.13 5.66
N ALA A 168 31.42 23.39 5.91
CA ALA A 168 31.27 22.54 7.09
C ALA A 168 30.51 21.26 6.75
N ARG A 169 30.62 20.24 7.60
CA ARG A 169 29.96 18.95 7.42
C ARG A 169 29.71 18.23 8.75
N ALA A 170 28.45 17.93 9.04
CA ALA A 170 28.07 16.98 10.07
C ALA A 170 28.23 15.52 9.59
N PHE A 171 28.86 14.67 10.41
CA PHE A 171 28.97 13.24 10.16
C PHE A 171 28.97 12.41 11.45
N GLY A 172 28.87 11.09 11.35
CA GLY A 172 28.87 10.19 12.51
C GLY A 172 27.70 9.20 12.53
N ALA A 173 27.65 8.38 13.59
CA ALA A 173 26.63 7.35 13.78
C ALA A 173 26.47 7.00 15.28
N PHE A 174 25.36 6.36 15.66
CA PHE A 174 25.10 5.83 17.02
C PHE A 174 25.28 6.83 18.17
N GLY A 175 24.95 8.11 17.92
CA GLY A 175 25.07 9.15 18.94
C GLY A 175 26.48 9.71 19.11
N ARG A 176 27.47 9.24 18.35
CA ARG A 176 28.79 9.86 18.22
C ARG A 176 28.81 10.66 16.91
N HIS A 177 28.60 11.96 17.03
CA HIS A 177 28.55 12.86 15.89
C HIS A 177 29.74 13.82 15.92
N TYR A 178 30.12 14.27 14.74
CA TYR A 178 31.23 15.18 14.51
C TYR A 178 30.74 16.29 13.60
N VAL A 179 31.20 17.52 13.85
CA VAL A 179 31.00 18.66 12.95
C VAL A 179 32.39 19.10 12.50
N ALA A 180 32.74 18.77 11.26
CA ALA A 180 33.98 19.21 10.63
C ALA A 180 33.80 20.57 9.97
N ILE A 181 34.60 21.56 10.36
CA ILE A 181 34.58 22.92 9.81
C ILE A 181 35.88 23.19 9.08
N ASP A 182 35.82 23.79 7.90
CA ASP A 182 37.01 24.21 7.19
C ASP A 182 37.70 25.39 7.87
N ARG A 183 39.03 25.33 7.97
CA ARG A 183 39.86 26.37 8.60
C ARG A 183 39.58 27.77 8.04
N ARG A 184 39.27 27.89 6.75
CA ARG A 184 38.91 29.18 6.11
C ARG A 184 37.67 29.82 6.74
N LEU A 185 36.68 29.04 7.15
CA LEU A 185 35.46 29.54 7.79
C LEU A 185 35.74 30.00 9.22
N LEU A 186 36.68 29.36 9.91
CA LEU A 186 37.17 29.77 11.24
C LEU A 186 37.96 31.08 11.15
N LEU A 187 38.89 31.19 10.20
CA LEU A 187 39.71 32.40 10.02
C LEU A 187 38.88 33.66 9.77
N ILE A 188 37.81 33.58 8.95
CA ILE A 188 36.95 34.75 8.72
C ILE A 188 36.16 35.16 9.97
N ALA A 189 35.99 34.26 10.95
CA ALA A 189 35.30 34.56 12.20
C ALA A 189 36.10 35.45 13.16
N GLY A 190 37.31 35.88 12.79
CA GLY A 190 38.06 36.93 13.48
C GLY A 190 37.39 38.31 13.47
N ASN A 191 36.36 38.52 12.63
CA ASN A 191 35.55 39.74 12.64
C ASN A 191 34.06 39.44 12.93
N PRO A 192 33.24 40.45 13.32
CA PRO A 192 31.85 40.22 13.72
C PRO A 192 30.95 39.63 12.63
N SER A 193 31.14 40.00 11.36
CA SER A 193 30.32 39.47 10.27
C SER A 193 30.65 38.01 9.95
N GLY A 194 31.94 37.67 9.92
CA GLY A 194 32.40 36.29 9.76
C GLY A 194 32.02 35.38 10.92
N LEU A 195 31.96 35.92 12.15
CA LEU A 195 31.45 35.17 13.31
C LEU A 195 29.97 34.80 13.14
N GLN A 196 29.15 35.72 12.60
CA GLN A 196 27.75 35.42 12.30
C GLN A 196 27.61 34.38 11.19
N ARG A 197 28.46 34.44 10.15
CA ARG A 197 28.53 33.40 9.11
C ARG A 197 28.86 32.04 9.69
N LEU A 198 29.89 31.97 10.54
CA LEU A 198 30.29 30.74 11.22
C LEU A 198 29.14 30.18 12.07
N ARG A 199 28.48 31.00 12.89
CA ARG A 199 27.32 30.58 13.70
C ARG A 199 26.15 30.07 12.86
N ALA A 200 25.83 30.74 11.75
CA ALA A 200 24.78 30.30 10.84
C ALA A 200 25.07 28.91 10.24
N VAL A 201 26.32 28.68 9.82
CA VAL A 201 26.76 27.38 9.30
C VAL A 201 26.77 26.31 10.39
N VAL A 202 27.30 26.60 11.59
CA VAL A 202 27.28 25.65 12.72
C VAL A 202 25.84 25.25 13.09
N ARG A 203 24.90 26.19 13.08
CA ARG A 203 23.47 25.90 13.32
C ARG A 203 22.85 25.02 12.24
N HIS A 204 23.22 25.21 10.97
CA HIS A 204 22.80 24.33 9.87
C HIS A 204 23.33 22.91 10.06
N GLU A 205 24.60 22.75 10.38
CA GLU A 205 25.18 21.42 10.62
C GLU A 205 24.63 20.76 11.89
N ALA A 206 24.44 21.53 12.96
CA ALA A 206 23.78 21.05 14.19
C ALA A 206 22.31 20.66 13.93
N ALA A 207 21.64 21.33 13.00
CA ALA A 207 20.27 21.01 12.63
C ALA A 207 20.14 19.61 12.02
N HIS A 208 21.12 19.15 11.25
CA HIS A 208 21.18 17.77 10.75
C HIS A 208 21.25 16.75 11.90
N ILE A 209 22.14 17.00 12.89
CA ILE A 209 22.29 16.15 14.07
C ILE A 209 20.99 16.13 14.89
N LEU A 210 20.40 17.30 15.14
CA LEU A 210 19.13 17.43 15.88
C LEU A 210 17.96 16.73 15.18
N GLY A 211 17.95 16.78 13.84
CA GLY A 211 16.99 16.11 12.97
C GLY A 211 17.19 14.61 12.81
N ARG A 212 18.29 14.05 13.34
CA ARG A 212 18.68 12.63 13.19
C ARG A 212 18.79 12.19 11.73
N ASP A 213 19.12 13.11 10.84
CA ASP A 213 19.11 12.87 9.40
C ASP A 213 20.51 12.51 8.84
N VAL A 214 21.57 12.70 9.64
CA VAL A 214 22.95 12.29 9.31
C VAL A 214 23.03 10.78 9.03
N GLY A 215 22.39 9.95 9.86
CA GLY A 215 22.34 8.50 9.63
C GLY A 215 21.56 8.14 8.37
N ILE A 216 20.37 8.74 8.20
CA ILE A 216 19.52 8.55 7.01
C ILE A 216 20.28 8.92 5.73
N ALA A 217 21.03 10.03 5.76
CA ALA A 217 21.87 10.47 4.65
C ALA A 217 22.89 9.42 4.22
N TYR A 218 23.62 8.87 5.18
CA TYR A 218 24.67 7.91 4.88
C TYR A 218 24.12 6.56 4.48
N VAL A 219 23.06 6.07 5.12
CA VAL A 219 22.38 4.85 4.63
C VAL A 219 21.86 5.07 3.21
N THR A 220 21.30 6.24 2.91
CA THR A 220 20.82 6.58 1.54
C THR A 220 21.94 6.53 0.49
N VAL A 221 23.09 7.11 0.80
CA VAL A 221 24.26 7.08 -0.10
C VAL A 221 24.85 5.68 -0.18
N ALA A 222 24.93 4.96 0.94
CA ALA A 222 25.40 3.58 0.99
C ALA A 222 24.50 2.64 0.19
N SER A 223 23.17 2.78 0.29
CA SER A 223 22.21 1.99 -0.49
C SER A 223 22.34 2.21 -1.98
N TRP A 224 22.62 3.42 -2.42
CA TRP A 224 22.92 3.66 -3.83
C TRP A 224 24.15 2.86 -4.30
N TRP A 225 25.26 2.95 -3.56
CA TRP A 225 26.49 2.25 -3.95
C TRP A 225 26.40 0.74 -3.80
N ALA A 226 25.81 0.24 -2.71
CA ALA A 226 25.56 -1.19 -2.51
C ALA A 226 24.67 -1.74 -3.62
N PHE A 227 23.60 -1.02 -3.99
CA PHE A 227 22.73 -1.43 -5.09
C PHE A 227 23.47 -1.47 -6.42
N LEU A 228 24.24 -0.43 -6.77
CA LEU A 228 25.01 -0.43 -8.01
C LEU A 228 26.03 -1.58 -8.06
N LEU A 229 26.82 -1.75 -7.00
CA LEU A 229 27.92 -2.71 -6.98
C LEU A 229 27.46 -4.16 -6.87
N LEU A 230 26.40 -4.41 -6.11
CA LEU A 230 25.94 -5.78 -5.83
C LEU A 230 24.81 -6.21 -6.75
N VAL A 231 24.02 -5.29 -7.31
CA VAL A 231 22.87 -5.65 -8.15
C VAL A 231 23.14 -5.32 -9.62
N ILE A 232 23.45 -4.06 -9.92
CA ILE A 232 23.56 -3.60 -11.33
C ILE A 232 24.83 -4.09 -12.01
N VAL A 233 25.98 -4.03 -11.33
CA VAL A 233 27.26 -4.46 -11.94
C VAL A 233 27.24 -5.95 -12.30
N PRO A 234 26.85 -6.89 -11.41
CA PRO A 234 26.76 -8.31 -11.78
C PRO A 234 25.76 -8.56 -12.91
N ALA A 235 24.60 -7.90 -12.88
CA ALA A 235 23.61 -8.03 -13.95
C ALA A 235 24.14 -7.52 -15.29
N LEU A 236 24.84 -6.38 -15.31
CA LEU A 236 25.45 -5.84 -16.53
C LEU A 236 26.56 -6.75 -17.07
N LEU A 237 27.40 -7.33 -16.19
CA LEU A 237 28.43 -8.28 -16.60
C LEU A 237 27.82 -9.53 -17.24
N LEU A 238 26.73 -10.06 -16.64
CA LEU A 238 26.02 -11.21 -17.21
C LEU A 238 25.33 -10.85 -18.53
N LEU A 239 24.72 -9.66 -18.64
CA LEU A 239 24.12 -9.16 -19.88
C LEU A 239 25.13 -9.11 -21.03
N LEU A 240 26.34 -8.62 -20.74
CA LEU A 240 27.43 -8.53 -21.70
C LEU A 240 27.98 -9.92 -22.09
N ALA A 241 27.99 -10.86 -21.16
CA ALA A 241 28.49 -12.22 -21.39
C ALA A 241 27.50 -13.09 -22.18
N ALA A 242 26.19 -13.00 -21.89
CA ALA A 242 25.19 -13.93 -22.42
C ALA A 242 24.66 -13.57 -23.83
N ARG A 243 24.67 -12.29 -24.26
CA ARG A 243 24.09 -11.76 -25.54
C ARG A 243 22.59 -12.09 -25.76
N PRO A 244 21.91 -11.39 -26.70
CA PRO A 244 21.18 -10.15 -26.38
C PRO A 244 20.11 -10.36 -25.29
N GLY A 245 20.21 -9.57 -24.21
CA GLY A 245 19.16 -9.53 -23.19
C GLY A 245 17.85 -8.99 -23.75
N SER A 246 16.74 -9.48 -23.21
CA SER A 246 15.41 -8.97 -23.56
C SER A 246 15.32 -7.46 -23.30
N LEU A 247 14.56 -6.73 -24.12
CA LEU A 247 14.28 -5.30 -23.88
C LEU A 247 13.72 -5.08 -22.46
N GLN A 248 13.00 -6.05 -21.93
CA GLN A 248 12.49 -6.07 -20.56
C GLN A 248 13.59 -6.09 -19.50
N ALA A 249 14.65 -6.88 -19.69
CA ALA A 249 15.81 -6.91 -18.81
C ALA A 249 16.54 -5.56 -18.79
N ILE A 250 16.80 -5.00 -19.98
CA ILE A 250 17.42 -3.69 -20.15
C ILE A 250 16.57 -2.61 -19.48
N THR A 251 15.24 -2.68 -19.67
CA THR A 251 14.30 -1.75 -19.06
C THR A 251 14.34 -1.85 -17.53
N SER A 252 14.34 -3.06 -16.96
CA SER A 252 14.38 -3.26 -15.51
C SER A 252 15.71 -2.78 -14.90
N MET A 253 16.83 -3.06 -15.58
CA MET A 253 18.17 -2.57 -15.21
C MET A 253 18.31 -1.04 -15.34
N ALA A 254 17.51 -0.38 -16.17
CA ALA A 254 17.53 1.08 -16.30
C ALA A 254 16.55 1.76 -15.33
N VAL A 255 15.31 1.28 -15.26
CA VAL A 255 14.22 1.86 -14.45
C VAL A 255 14.51 1.76 -12.97
N THR A 256 15.00 0.61 -12.51
CA THR A 256 15.26 0.39 -11.08
C THR A 256 16.28 1.38 -10.48
N PRO A 257 17.51 1.52 -11.01
CA PRO A 257 18.46 2.50 -10.49
C PRO A 257 17.96 3.93 -10.73
N LEU A 258 17.19 4.19 -11.79
CA LEU A 258 16.56 5.51 -11.99
C LEU A 258 15.59 5.85 -10.85
N LEU A 259 14.66 4.95 -10.50
CA LEU A 259 13.72 5.14 -9.39
C LEU A 259 14.46 5.31 -8.06
N LEU A 260 15.44 4.45 -7.79
CA LEU A 260 16.27 4.53 -6.59
C LEU A 260 17.02 5.86 -6.51
N TYR A 261 17.59 6.33 -7.63
CA TYR A 261 18.30 7.60 -7.71
C TYR A 261 17.37 8.79 -7.48
N VAL A 262 16.16 8.79 -8.07
CA VAL A 262 15.16 9.85 -7.87
C VAL A 262 14.72 9.90 -6.40
N ALA A 263 14.46 8.74 -5.78
CA ALA A 263 14.13 8.64 -4.35
C ALA A 263 15.28 9.18 -3.48
N ARG A 264 16.52 8.79 -3.77
CA ARG A 264 17.73 9.29 -3.11
C ARG A 264 17.86 10.81 -3.22
N ALA A 265 17.83 11.34 -4.44
CA ALA A 265 18.02 12.76 -4.68
C ALA A 265 16.92 13.58 -3.98
N ARG A 266 15.67 13.10 -4.01
CA ARG A 266 14.55 13.74 -3.34
C ARG A 266 14.72 13.77 -1.82
N LEU A 267 15.13 12.66 -1.22
CA LEU A 267 15.38 12.55 0.22
C LEU A 267 16.49 13.50 0.67
N LEU A 268 17.62 13.53 -0.05
CA LEU A 268 18.76 14.42 0.24
C LEU A 268 18.36 15.90 0.13
N ARG A 269 17.59 16.29 -0.89
CA ARG A 269 17.09 17.68 -1.00
C ARG A 269 16.15 18.07 0.14
N THR A 270 15.23 17.18 0.52
CA THR A 270 14.27 17.44 1.60
C THR A 270 15.00 17.64 2.93
N ARG A 271 16.08 16.89 3.17
CA ARG A 271 16.93 17.02 4.36
C ARG A 271 17.51 18.43 4.51
N GLU A 272 18.15 18.93 3.46
CA GLU A 272 18.73 20.28 3.44
C GLU A 272 17.67 21.35 3.76
N HIS A 273 16.47 21.22 3.21
CA HIS A 273 15.39 22.16 3.52
C HIS A 273 14.95 22.15 4.99
N TYR A 274 14.92 20.98 5.62
CA TYR A 274 14.62 20.89 7.06
C TYR A 274 15.75 21.47 7.92
N ALA A 275 17.00 21.30 7.51
CA ALA A 275 18.15 21.91 8.19
C ALA A 275 18.12 23.45 8.05
N ASP A 276 17.88 23.97 6.85
CA ASP A 276 17.74 25.41 6.57
C ASP A 276 16.70 26.04 7.51
N VAL A 277 15.50 25.44 7.58
CA VAL A 277 14.41 25.99 8.40
C VAL A 277 14.69 25.88 9.90
N ARG A 278 15.36 24.81 10.35
CA ARG A 278 15.75 24.66 11.76
C ARG A 278 16.81 25.69 12.14
N ALA A 279 17.82 25.89 11.31
CA ALA A 279 18.84 26.92 11.52
C ALA A 279 18.20 28.32 11.53
N GLY A 280 17.26 28.59 10.62
CA GLY A 280 16.51 29.84 10.54
C GLY A 280 15.47 30.09 11.63
N GLN A 281 15.35 29.20 12.62
CA GLN A 281 14.56 29.48 13.83
C GLN A 281 15.17 30.59 14.67
N ASP A 282 16.50 30.71 14.66
CA ASP A 282 17.17 31.94 15.09
C ASP A 282 17.10 32.98 13.95
N PRO A 283 16.45 34.14 14.16
CA PRO A 283 16.35 35.20 13.16
C PRO A 283 17.71 35.67 12.63
N GLN A 284 18.74 35.73 13.48
CA GLN A 284 20.08 36.20 13.06
C GLN A 284 20.74 35.17 12.15
N ALA A 285 20.78 33.90 12.57
CA ALA A 285 21.30 32.81 11.75
C ALA A 285 20.55 32.67 10.42
N GLY A 286 19.22 32.81 10.43
CA GLY A 286 18.40 32.75 9.22
C GLY A 286 18.68 33.89 8.24
N ALA A 287 18.86 35.12 8.74
CA ALA A 287 19.22 36.26 7.90
C ALA A 287 20.62 36.08 7.27
N GLU A 288 21.59 35.60 8.05
CA GLU A 288 22.94 35.38 7.55
C GLU A 288 23.00 34.19 6.58
N LEU A 289 22.24 33.12 6.83
CA LEU A 289 22.12 32.01 5.87
C LEU A 289 21.48 32.45 4.55
N ASP A 290 20.47 33.33 4.57
CA ASP A 290 19.91 33.89 3.33
C ASP A 290 20.93 34.73 2.56
N ARG A 291 21.76 35.52 3.25
CA ARG A 291 22.85 36.30 2.63
C ARG A 291 23.90 35.39 1.98
N LEU A 292 24.37 34.39 2.70
CA LEU A 292 25.32 33.39 2.17
C LEU A 292 24.76 32.69 0.92
N LEU A 293 23.47 32.35 0.94
CA LEU A 293 22.80 31.79 -0.23
C LEU A 293 22.67 32.83 -1.36
N ALA A 294 22.36 34.09 -1.07
CA ALA A 294 22.26 35.14 -2.08
C ALA A 294 23.61 35.39 -2.79
N GLU A 295 24.71 35.39 -2.04
CA GLU A 295 26.07 35.50 -2.57
C GLU A 295 26.36 34.35 -3.56
N ALA A 296 26.00 33.12 -3.20
CA ALA A 296 26.14 31.95 -4.09
C ALA A 296 25.19 31.97 -5.31
N GLU A 297 24.10 32.74 -5.29
CA GLU A 297 23.18 32.88 -6.43
C GLU A 297 23.70 33.86 -7.49
N GLY A 298 24.42 34.91 -7.06
CA GLY A 298 24.92 35.99 -7.92
C GLY A 298 25.89 35.54 -9.02
N GLU A 299 26.53 34.39 -8.85
CA GLU A 299 27.47 33.80 -9.81
C GLU A 299 26.77 33.10 -10.99
N GLY A 300 25.45 32.89 -10.93
CA GLY A 300 24.69 32.01 -11.83
C GLY A 300 23.83 32.67 -12.93
N GLY A 301 24.17 33.90 -13.35
CA GLY A 301 23.40 34.81 -14.24
C GLY A 301 22.38 34.23 -15.25
N GLY A 302 21.23 34.93 -15.34
CA GLY A 302 20.17 34.92 -16.37
C GLY A 302 19.96 33.67 -17.24
N ALA A 303 18.93 32.87 -16.94
CA ALA A 303 18.58 31.68 -17.72
C ALA A 303 17.38 31.90 -18.68
N GLY A 304 17.61 31.70 -19.99
CA GLY A 304 16.55 31.62 -21.01
C GLY A 304 15.57 30.45 -20.79
N ALA A 305 14.46 30.44 -21.53
CA ALA A 305 13.35 29.49 -21.30
C ALA A 305 13.76 28.01 -21.38
N HIS A 306 14.61 27.63 -22.33
CA HIS A 306 15.12 26.26 -22.47
C HIS A 306 16.00 25.84 -21.28
N ARG A 307 16.83 26.77 -20.77
CA ARG A 307 17.64 26.55 -19.56
C ARG A 307 16.76 26.35 -18.33
N ARG A 308 15.61 27.04 -18.22
CA ARG A 308 14.63 26.80 -17.13
C ARG A 308 14.04 25.39 -17.14
N ILE A 309 13.75 24.82 -18.32
CA ILE A 309 13.27 23.43 -18.43
C ILE A 309 14.38 22.47 -18.04
N ARG A 310 15.59 22.63 -18.59
CA ARG A 310 16.76 21.82 -18.22
C ARG A 310 17.10 21.92 -16.74
N GLU A 311 16.93 23.09 -16.12
CA GLU A 311 17.10 23.28 -14.68
C GLU A 311 16.01 22.57 -13.87
N ARG A 312 14.75 22.58 -14.31
CA ARG A 312 13.66 21.84 -13.65
C ARG A 312 13.88 20.33 -13.72
N VAL A 313 14.24 19.81 -14.90
CA VAL A 313 14.56 18.39 -15.08
C VAL A 313 15.80 18.05 -14.26
N GLY A 314 16.86 18.86 -14.37
CA GLY A 314 18.07 18.71 -13.58
C GLY A 314 17.82 18.77 -12.06
N GLU A 315 16.85 19.56 -11.60
CA GLU A 315 16.48 19.64 -10.18
C GLU A 315 15.93 18.32 -9.65
N VAL A 316 15.28 17.50 -10.49
CA VAL A 316 14.84 16.14 -10.11
C VAL A 316 16.06 15.28 -9.75
N PHE A 317 17.13 15.42 -10.52
CA PHE A 317 18.34 14.61 -10.40
C PHE A 317 19.43 15.18 -9.48
N ARG A 318 19.36 16.46 -9.10
CA ARG A 318 20.36 17.06 -8.20
C ARG A 318 20.16 16.59 -6.76
N SER A 319 21.23 16.13 -6.11
CA SER A 319 21.19 15.75 -4.69
C SER A 319 21.08 16.95 -3.75
N HIS A 320 21.53 18.13 -4.19
CA HIS A 320 21.38 19.40 -3.46
C HIS A 320 20.26 20.26 -4.07
N PRO A 321 19.45 20.93 -3.24
CA PRO A 321 18.45 21.85 -3.74
C PRO A 321 19.09 23.09 -4.35
N SER A 322 18.40 23.74 -5.29
CA SER A 322 18.85 25.02 -5.83
C SER A 322 18.85 26.10 -4.75
N VAL A 323 19.84 27.00 -4.81
CA VAL A 323 20.00 28.14 -3.90
C VAL A 323 18.70 28.95 -3.78
N ARG A 324 18.10 29.33 -4.92
CA ARG A 324 16.79 30.01 -4.99
C ARG A 324 15.67 29.27 -4.25
N ARG A 325 15.69 27.94 -4.24
CA ARG A 325 14.67 27.14 -3.52
C ARG A 325 14.94 27.11 -2.03
N ARG A 326 16.20 27.00 -1.60
CA ARG A 326 16.60 27.12 -0.17
C ARG A 326 16.17 28.47 0.40
N ARG A 327 16.52 29.57 -0.27
CA ARG A 327 16.11 30.93 0.11
C ARG A 327 14.60 31.09 0.23
N ARG A 328 13.83 30.60 -0.75
CA ARG A 328 12.36 30.62 -0.70
C ARG A 328 11.77 29.83 0.46
N ILE A 329 12.39 28.73 0.86
CA ILE A 329 11.94 27.90 1.99
C ILE A 329 12.35 28.54 3.33
N LEU A 330 13.52 29.17 3.38
CA LEU A 330 13.98 29.92 4.53
C LEU A 330 13.07 31.13 4.80
N ALA A 331 12.65 31.83 3.74
CA ALA A 331 11.70 32.94 3.80
C ALA A 331 10.25 32.50 4.10
N ASP A 332 9.79 31.37 3.55
CA ASP A 332 8.48 30.78 3.81
C ASP A 332 8.61 29.29 4.21
N PRO A 333 8.84 29.00 5.50
CA PRO A 333 8.91 27.64 6.01
C PRO A 333 7.63 26.83 5.76
N GLY A 334 6.50 27.50 5.54
CA GLY A 334 5.23 26.87 5.17
C GLY A 334 5.30 26.08 3.85
N ARG A 335 6.30 26.34 3.00
CA ARG A 335 6.53 25.54 1.77
C ARG A 335 6.97 24.11 2.04
N LEU A 336 7.60 23.82 3.19
CA LEU A 336 7.89 22.44 3.60
C LEU A 336 6.64 21.65 3.96
N LEU A 337 5.56 22.37 4.25
CA LEU A 337 4.30 21.77 4.63
C LEU A 337 3.43 21.39 3.42
N THR A 338 3.87 21.61 2.18
CA THR A 338 3.07 21.23 1.01
C THR A 338 3.20 19.74 0.68
N MET A 339 2.11 19.19 0.16
CA MET A 339 2.11 17.86 -0.45
C MET A 339 2.64 17.96 -1.88
N GLY A 340 3.75 17.30 -2.18
CA GLY A 340 4.34 17.26 -3.52
C GLY A 340 3.70 16.17 -4.38
N ALA A 341 3.20 16.53 -5.57
CA ALA A 341 2.70 15.55 -6.54
C ALA A 341 3.76 14.51 -6.93
N LEU A 342 5.03 14.94 -7.05
CA LEU A 342 6.14 14.04 -7.34
C LEU A 342 6.36 12.99 -6.24
N ASP A 343 6.15 13.34 -4.97
CA ASP A 343 6.32 12.39 -3.87
C ASP A 343 5.25 11.29 -3.92
N LEU A 344 4.01 11.66 -4.31
CA LEU A 344 2.90 10.73 -4.52
C LEU A 344 3.08 9.86 -5.76
N ALA A 345 3.50 10.47 -6.87
CA ALA A 345 3.79 9.74 -8.10
C ALA A 345 4.92 8.73 -7.88
N LEU A 346 6.01 9.14 -7.22
CA LEU A 346 7.15 8.25 -6.95
C LEU A 346 6.75 7.05 -6.09
N VAL A 347 6.06 7.26 -4.96
CA VAL A 347 5.66 6.13 -4.10
C VAL A 347 4.71 5.20 -4.85
N ALA A 348 3.77 5.74 -5.63
CA ALA A 348 2.85 4.93 -6.41
C ALA A 348 3.55 4.20 -7.55
N THR A 349 4.53 4.80 -8.23
CA THR A 349 5.34 4.12 -9.24
C THR A 349 6.14 2.97 -8.65
N VAL A 350 6.76 3.16 -7.47
CA VAL A 350 7.45 2.07 -6.77
C VAL A 350 6.47 0.96 -6.38
N THR A 351 5.25 1.30 -5.93
CA THR A 351 4.20 0.32 -5.67
C THR A 351 3.76 -0.42 -6.93
N GLY A 352 3.46 0.31 -8.01
CA GLY A 352 3.04 -0.26 -9.29
C GLY A 352 4.08 -1.20 -9.88
N TYR A 353 5.34 -0.78 -9.82
CA TYR A 353 6.49 -1.49 -10.34
C TYR A 353 6.83 -2.73 -9.51
N GLY A 354 6.68 -2.64 -8.19
CA GLY A 354 7.22 -3.65 -7.28
C GLY A 354 6.25 -4.62 -6.65
N PHE A 355 4.95 -4.33 -6.68
CA PHE A 355 3.95 -5.18 -6.01
C PHE A 355 3.95 -6.59 -6.59
N THR A 356 3.90 -6.73 -7.92
CA THR A 356 3.87 -8.04 -8.61
C THR A 356 5.13 -8.86 -8.34
N ALA A 357 6.29 -8.22 -8.30
CA ALA A 357 7.55 -8.88 -7.97
C ALA A 357 7.59 -9.42 -6.54
N ALA A 358 7.05 -8.64 -5.59
CA ALA A 358 6.95 -9.07 -4.20
C ALA A 358 5.89 -10.16 -4.00
N ALA A 359 4.76 -10.09 -4.72
CA ALA A 359 3.74 -11.13 -4.72
C ALA A 359 4.31 -12.44 -5.26
N PHE A 360 4.97 -12.39 -6.41
CA PHE A 360 5.67 -13.55 -6.97
C PHE A 360 6.68 -14.16 -6.00
N LEU A 361 7.52 -13.34 -5.35
CA LEU A 361 8.47 -13.83 -4.37
C LEU A 361 7.79 -14.56 -3.20
N LEU A 362 6.66 -14.02 -2.70
CA LEU A 362 5.91 -14.67 -1.63
C LEU A 362 5.17 -15.91 -2.11
N ASP A 363 4.65 -15.94 -3.33
CA ASP A 363 3.99 -17.11 -3.92
C ASP A 363 4.97 -18.29 -4.07
N LEU A 364 6.23 -18.01 -4.41
CA LEU A 364 7.27 -19.04 -4.43
C LEU A 364 7.59 -19.57 -3.01
N MET A 365 7.52 -18.72 -1.99
CA MET A 365 7.75 -19.15 -0.59
C MET A 365 6.55 -19.90 0.00
N TRP A 366 5.33 -19.48 -0.35
CA TRP A 366 4.10 -19.84 0.33
C TRP A 366 3.18 -20.68 -0.56
N LEU A 367 3.02 -21.95 -0.21
CA LEU A 367 2.16 -22.89 -0.97
C LEU A 367 0.71 -22.93 -0.50
N GLY A 368 0.38 -22.16 0.54
CA GLY A 368 -0.99 -22.04 1.03
C GLY A 368 -1.88 -21.25 0.07
N PRO A 369 -3.11 -20.90 0.49
CA PRO A 369 -3.95 -19.99 -0.27
C PRO A 369 -3.20 -18.67 -0.54
N ALA A 370 -3.40 -18.09 -1.73
CA ALA A 370 -2.73 -16.87 -2.18
C ALA A 370 -3.10 -15.64 -1.33
N ASP A 371 -4.32 -15.62 -0.79
CA ASP A 371 -4.91 -14.48 -0.08
C ASP A 371 -4.03 -13.86 1.03
N PRO A 372 -3.42 -14.63 1.97
CA PRO A 372 -2.53 -14.06 2.99
C PRO A 372 -1.22 -13.47 2.44
N ALA A 373 -0.65 -14.06 1.37
CA ALA A 373 0.58 -13.58 0.75
C ALA A 373 0.33 -12.22 0.09
N ASP A 374 -0.72 -12.13 -0.74
CA ASP A 374 -1.15 -10.90 -1.38
C ASP A 374 -1.51 -9.78 -0.39
N LEU A 375 -2.11 -10.15 0.75
CA LEU A 375 -2.39 -9.19 1.82
C LEU A 375 -1.10 -8.69 2.48
N LEU A 376 -0.12 -9.57 2.70
CA LEU A 376 1.19 -9.19 3.24
C LEU A 376 1.93 -8.23 2.28
N VAL A 377 1.90 -8.48 0.97
CA VAL A 377 2.39 -7.53 -0.04
C VAL A 377 1.61 -6.22 0.03
N GLY A 378 0.28 -6.30 0.14
CA GLY A 378 -0.60 -5.17 0.43
C GLY A 378 -0.08 -4.31 1.57
N PHE A 379 0.26 -4.91 2.71
CA PHE A 379 0.82 -4.19 3.85
C PHE A 379 2.21 -3.61 3.58
N LEU A 380 3.09 -4.38 2.93
CA LEU A 380 4.46 -3.96 2.60
C LEU A 380 4.47 -2.67 1.77
N PHE A 381 3.54 -2.51 0.83
CA PHE A 381 3.45 -1.31 -0.03
C PHE A 381 2.44 -0.27 0.46
N GLY A 382 1.31 -0.71 1.02
CA GLY A 382 0.22 0.13 1.50
C GLY A 382 0.62 0.96 2.72
N VAL A 383 1.43 0.42 3.65
CA VAL A 383 1.89 1.15 4.83
C VAL A 383 2.79 2.34 4.44
N PRO A 384 3.87 2.18 3.63
CA PRO A 384 4.66 3.32 3.15
C PRO A 384 3.86 4.32 2.31
N ALA A 385 2.97 3.86 1.43
CA ALA A 385 2.11 4.73 0.62
C ALA A 385 1.20 5.58 1.50
N ALA A 386 0.48 4.96 2.45
CA ALA A 386 -0.34 5.65 3.42
C ALA A 386 0.50 6.62 4.27
N PHE A 387 1.71 6.24 4.68
CA PHE A 387 2.61 7.10 5.45
C PHE A 387 2.98 8.37 4.68
N VAL A 388 3.32 8.27 3.39
CA VAL A 388 3.61 9.42 2.50
C VAL A 388 2.38 10.30 2.35
N ILE A 389 1.21 9.71 2.04
CA ILE A 389 -0.04 10.44 1.80
C ILE A 389 -0.51 11.18 3.06
N VAL A 390 -0.62 10.47 4.19
CA VAL A 390 -1.03 11.03 5.49
C VAL A 390 -0.03 12.09 5.95
N SER A 391 1.28 11.83 5.89
CA SER A 391 2.25 12.86 6.30
C SER A 391 2.22 14.09 5.39
N GLY A 392 2.02 13.92 4.07
CA GLY A 392 1.87 15.02 3.12
C GLY A 392 0.63 15.87 3.39
N VAL A 393 -0.53 15.23 3.56
CA VAL A 393 -1.80 15.94 3.75
C VAL A 393 -1.91 16.60 5.12
N TRP A 394 -1.46 15.97 6.20
CA TRP A 394 -1.52 16.61 7.54
C TRP A 394 -0.62 17.84 7.60
N ARG A 395 0.55 17.79 6.96
CA ARG A 395 1.40 18.97 6.82
C ARG A 395 0.69 20.06 6.02
N ALA A 396 0.08 19.72 4.89
CA ALA A 396 -0.63 20.69 4.06
C ALA A 396 -1.85 21.30 4.78
N GLY A 397 -2.59 20.48 5.54
CA GLY A 397 -3.67 20.93 6.41
C GLY A 397 -3.17 21.83 7.54
N SER A 398 -2.00 21.55 8.12
CA SER A 398 -1.38 22.41 9.13
C SER A 398 -0.98 23.78 8.54
N ARG A 399 -0.58 23.82 7.27
CA ARG A 399 -0.33 25.06 6.54
C ARG A 399 -1.61 25.86 6.33
N GLU A 400 -2.68 25.20 5.87
CA GLU A 400 -4.00 25.82 5.71
C GLU A 400 -4.49 26.42 7.04
N ALA A 401 -4.49 25.62 8.11
CA ALA A 401 -5.03 26.01 9.41
C ALA A 401 -4.26 27.16 10.07
N ARG A 402 -2.93 27.21 9.92
CA ARG A 402 -2.09 28.18 10.66
C ARG A 402 -1.67 29.40 9.87
N LEU A 403 -1.49 29.25 8.55
CA LEU A 403 -0.95 30.31 7.70
C LEU A 403 -1.99 30.91 6.75
N ARG A 404 -3.26 30.48 6.86
CA ARG A 404 -4.30 30.77 5.86
C ARG A 404 -3.83 30.41 4.44
N GLY A 405 -3.00 29.38 4.34
CA GLY A 405 -2.41 28.94 3.08
C GLY A 405 -3.43 28.29 2.15
N PRO A 406 -3.06 28.02 0.88
CA PRO A 406 -3.95 27.36 -0.05
C PRO A 406 -4.33 25.97 0.45
N ARG A 407 -5.61 25.64 0.26
CA ARG A 407 -6.19 24.34 0.63
C ARG A 407 -5.47 23.20 -0.10
N PRO A 408 -5.16 22.06 0.56
CA PRO A 408 -4.70 20.87 -0.14
C PRO A 408 -5.76 20.45 -1.16
N ARG A 409 -5.33 20.21 -2.40
CA ARG A 409 -6.20 19.82 -3.50
C ARG A 409 -6.11 18.31 -3.69
N ALA A 410 -7.24 17.62 -3.59
CA ALA A 410 -7.30 16.17 -3.76
C ALA A 410 -7.07 15.74 -5.22
N LEU A 411 -7.60 16.49 -6.20
CA LEU A 411 -7.55 16.11 -7.61
C LEU A 411 -6.13 15.91 -8.15
N PRO A 412 -5.19 16.89 -8.05
CA PRO A 412 -3.84 16.68 -8.58
C PRO A 412 -3.07 15.56 -7.85
N ALA A 413 -3.41 15.34 -6.58
CA ALA A 413 -2.79 14.31 -5.76
C ALA A 413 -3.28 12.91 -6.17
N ALA A 414 -4.58 12.75 -6.42
CA ALA A 414 -5.18 11.52 -6.93
C ALA A 414 -4.66 11.20 -8.33
N THR A 415 -4.57 12.20 -9.21
CA THR A 415 -3.98 12.04 -10.54
C THR A 415 -2.52 11.59 -10.46
N ALA A 416 -1.71 12.23 -9.60
CA ALA A 416 -0.31 11.83 -9.43
C ALA A 416 -0.16 10.40 -8.88
N LEU A 417 -0.98 10.02 -7.90
CA LEU A 417 -0.98 8.67 -7.33
C LEU A 417 -1.39 7.62 -8.37
N THR A 418 -2.48 7.87 -9.09
CA THR A 418 -3.01 6.95 -10.13
C THR A 418 -2.02 6.80 -11.28
N ALA A 419 -1.55 7.91 -11.84
CA ALA A 419 -0.59 7.90 -12.94
C ALA A 419 0.73 7.24 -12.52
N GLY A 420 1.17 7.47 -11.28
CA GLY A 420 2.32 6.80 -10.70
C GLY A 420 2.13 5.28 -10.66
N LEU A 421 1.00 4.80 -10.12
CA LEU A 421 0.70 3.37 -9.97
C LEU A 421 0.61 2.66 -11.33
N LEU A 422 -0.18 3.20 -12.25
CA LEU A 422 -0.35 2.64 -13.60
C LEU A 422 0.98 2.69 -14.38
N GLY A 423 1.71 3.81 -14.29
CA GLY A 423 3.03 3.93 -14.91
C GLY A 423 4.03 2.91 -14.34
N GLY A 424 3.99 2.65 -13.04
CA GLY A 424 4.79 1.59 -12.42
C GLY A 424 4.45 0.21 -12.96
N GLN A 425 3.15 -0.13 -13.07
CA GLN A 425 2.71 -1.42 -13.60
C GLN A 425 3.07 -1.60 -15.09
N LEU A 426 3.09 -0.53 -15.88
CA LEU A 426 3.54 -0.58 -17.28
C LEU A 426 5.05 -0.80 -17.40
N LEU A 427 5.82 -0.30 -16.43
CA LEU A 427 7.27 -0.49 -16.39
C LEU A 427 7.66 -1.85 -15.79
N ALA A 428 6.78 -2.47 -15.01
CA ALA A 428 7.03 -3.76 -14.39
C ALA A 428 7.25 -4.83 -15.48
N PRO A 429 8.19 -5.78 -15.25
CA PRO A 429 8.35 -6.90 -16.16
C PRO A 429 7.03 -7.69 -16.31
N ALA A 430 6.85 -8.32 -17.47
CA ALA A 430 5.77 -9.27 -17.67
C ALA A 430 6.05 -10.49 -16.78
N TRP A 431 5.30 -10.57 -15.69
CA TRP A 431 5.21 -11.75 -14.85
C TRP A 431 4.14 -12.69 -15.44
N PRO A 432 4.11 -13.98 -15.05
CA PRO A 432 3.07 -14.90 -15.50
C PRO A 432 1.65 -14.46 -15.11
N ALA A 433 1.51 -13.56 -14.14
CA ALA A 433 0.24 -12.93 -13.82
C ALA A 433 -0.08 -11.78 -14.79
N PRO A 434 -1.33 -11.68 -15.29
CA PRO A 434 -1.74 -10.54 -16.10
C PRO A 434 -1.47 -9.21 -15.41
N THR A 435 -1.00 -8.24 -16.17
CA THR A 435 -0.66 -6.91 -15.67
C THR A 435 -1.63 -5.88 -16.23
N TRP A 436 -1.53 -4.64 -15.74
CA TRP A 436 -2.25 -3.55 -16.38
C TRP A 436 -1.91 -3.40 -17.87
N GLY A 437 -0.66 -3.66 -18.25
CA GLY A 437 -0.22 -3.58 -19.63
C GLY A 437 -0.89 -4.61 -20.54
N THR A 438 -1.18 -5.82 -20.03
CA THR A 438 -1.93 -6.84 -20.78
C THR A 438 -3.39 -6.43 -20.89
N LEU A 439 -4.02 -6.03 -19.78
CA LEU A 439 -5.41 -5.55 -19.80
C LEU A 439 -5.61 -4.35 -20.75
N LEU A 440 -4.67 -3.40 -20.76
CA LEU A 440 -4.71 -2.25 -21.67
C LEU A 440 -4.59 -2.64 -23.14
N ARG A 441 -3.83 -3.70 -23.44
CA ARG A 441 -3.65 -4.22 -24.80
C ARG A 441 -4.88 -4.99 -25.26
N ASP A 442 -5.39 -5.86 -24.39
CA ASP A 442 -6.38 -6.87 -24.75
C ASP A 442 -7.82 -6.36 -24.57
N ALA A 443 -8.06 -5.44 -23.63
CA ALA A 443 -9.36 -4.82 -23.34
C ALA A 443 -9.20 -3.33 -22.94
N PRO A 444 -8.86 -2.43 -23.88
CA PRO A 444 -8.52 -1.03 -23.58
C PRO A 444 -9.66 -0.22 -22.95
N ASP A 445 -10.91 -0.54 -23.28
CA ASP A 445 -12.12 0.05 -22.71
C ASP A 445 -12.29 -0.33 -21.22
N LEU A 446 -12.12 -1.60 -20.90
CA LEU A 446 -12.13 -2.12 -19.53
C LEU A 446 -10.96 -1.57 -18.72
N ALA A 447 -9.76 -1.51 -19.31
CA ALA A 447 -8.62 -0.82 -18.72
C ALA A 447 -8.99 0.65 -18.44
N ALA A 448 -9.46 1.44 -19.40
CA ALA A 448 -9.84 2.83 -19.16
C ALA A 448 -10.85 2.98 -17.99
N ALA A 449 -11.85 2.10 -17.89
CA ALA A 449 -12.79 2.08 -16.77
C ALA A 449 -12.11 1.78 -15.42
N MET A 450 -11.18 0.83 -15.36
CA MET A 450 -10.38 0.53 -14.17
C MET A 450 -9.45 1.67 -13.76
N ALA A 451 -8.86 2.39 -14.71
CA ALA A 451 -8.05 3.56 -14.41
C ALA A 451 -8.90 4.67 -13.78
N LEU A 452 -10.11 4.89 -14.29
CA LEU A 452 -11.07 5.85 -13.72
C LEU A 452 -11.54 5.43 -12.33
N LEU A 453 -11.78 4.13 -12.10
CA LEU A 453 -12.15 3.60 -10.79
C LEU A 453 -11.02 3.81 -9.77
N LEU A 454 -9.78 3.46 -10.14
CA LEU A 454 -8.59 3.69 -9.30
C LEU A 454 -8.39 5.17 -9.00
N TRP A 455 -8.59 6.04 -9.99
CA TRP A 455 -8.52 7.50 -9.81
C TRP A 455 -9.59 8.01 -8.84
N GLY A 456 -10.84 7.55 -9.00
CA GLY A 456 -11.94 7.87 -8.09
C GLY A 456 -11.67 7.40 -6.67
N ALA A 457 -11.19 6.16 -6.50
CA ALA A 457 -10.82 5.60 -5.20
C ALA A 457 -9.68 6.40 -4.54
N SER A 458 -8.64 6.74 -5.31
CA SER A 458 -7.51 7.57 -4.86
C SER A 458 -7.97 8.96 -4.43
N TRP A 459 -8.89 9.57 -5.20
CA TRP A 459 -9.47 10.87 -4.87
C TRP A 459 -10.29 10.81 -3.58
N CYS A 460 -11.16 9.82 -3.42
CA CYS A 460 -11.94 9.58 -2.20
C CYS A 460 -11.03 9.39 -0.99
N PHE A 461 -10.00 8.55 -1.09
CA PHE A 461 -9.05 8.28 -0.02
C PHE A 461 -8.30 9.55 0.41
N ILE A 462 -7.75 10.30 -0.54
CA ILE A 462 -7.04 11.56 -0.26
C ILE A 462 -8.00 12.59 0.32
N ARG A 463 -9.24 12.66 -0.17
CA ARG A 463 -10.25 13.58 0.35
C ARG A 463 -10.62 13.25 1.79
N TRP A 464 -10.81 11.97 2.11
CA TRP A 464 -11.06 11.48 3.46
C TRP A 464 -9.91 11.84 4.41
N VAL A 465 -8.67 11.65 3.96
CA VAL A 465 -7.45 12.06 4.68
C VAL A 465 -7.43 13.59 4.91
N ILE A 466 -7.78 14.42 3.91
CA ILE A 466 -7.86 15.88 4.05
C ILE A 466 -8.91 16.29 5.09
N LEU A 467 -10.10 15.69 5.05
CA LEU A 467 -11.17 15.98 6.00
C LEU A 467 -10.76 15.58 7.43
N SER A 468 -10.11 14.42 7.58
CA SER A 468 -9.57 13.94 8.85
C SER A 468 -8.50 14.89 9.41
N ALA A 469 -7.61 15.38 8.56
CA ALA A 469 -6.60 16.37 8.97
C ALA A 469 -7.24 17.68 9.44
N ARG A 470 -8.22 18.21 8.70
CA ARG A 470 -8.89 19.48 9.04
C ARG A 470 -9.62 19.43 10.38
N GLY A 471 -10.46 18.42 10.58
CA GLY A 471 -11.22 18.30 11.83
C GLY A 471 -10.31 18.11 13.05
N ARG A 472 -9.11 17.55 12.87
CA ARG A 472 -8.20 17.21 13.97
C ARG A 472 -7.13 18.25 14.25
N LEU A 473 -6.70 19.02 13.24
CA LEU A 473 -5.70 20.08 13.38
C LEU A 473 -6.28 21.39 13.90
N ALA A 474 -7.60 21.50 14.01
CA ALA A 474 -8.27 22.61 14.69
C ALA A 474 -7.86 22.70 16.18
N ASP A 475 -7.64 21.56 16.83
CA ASP A 475 -7.10 21.51 18.19
C ASP A 475 -5.56 21.49 18.18
N PRO A 476 -4.89 22.49 18.79
CA PRO A 476 -3.44 22.59 18.81
C PRO A 476 -2.75 21.58 19.74
N GLN A 477 -3.45 20.90 20.66
CA GLN A 477 -2.79 20.26 21.80
C GLN A 477 -2.09 18.93 21.49
N CYS A 478 -2.46 18.17 20.44
CA CYS A 478 -1.86 16.84 20.17
C CYS A 478 -1.79 16.42 18.67
N PRO A 479 -1.16 17.20 17.77
CA PRO A 479 -1.17 16.90 16.33
C PRO A 479 -0.52 15.55 15.97
N ARG A 480 0.54 15.13 16.67
CA ARG A 480 1.24 13.85 16.39
C ARG A 480 0.39 12.63 16.71
N ARG A 481 -0.28 12.62 17.86
CA ARG A 481 -1.14 11.49 18.26
C ARG A 481 -2.28 11.33 17.26
N ARG A 482 -2.92 12.44 16.87
CA ARG A 482 -4.02 12.47 15.91
C ARG A 482 -3.59 12.04 14.51
N TRP A 483 -2.40 12.47 14.07
CA TRP A 483 -1.76 12.00 12.84
C TRP A 483 -1.52 10.48 12.89
N GLY A 484 -0.94 9.98 13.98
CA GLY A 484 -0.65 8.55 14.16
C GLY A 484 -1.92 7.69 14.17
N THR A 485 -2.99 8.17 14.81
CA THR A 485 -4.30 7.51 14.73
C THR A 485 -4.80 7.43 13.31
N CYS A 486 -4.69 8.50 12.51
CA CYS A 486 -5.17 8.39 11.13
C CYS A 486 -4.30 7.49 10.27
N LEU A 487 -2.98 7.51 10.46
CA LEU A 487 -2.07 6.58 9.82
C LEU A 487 -2.44 5.12 10.13
N LEU A 488 -2.77 4.82 11.39
CA LEU A 488 -3.18 3.47 11.82
C LEU A 488 -4.37 2.92 11.04
N PHE A 489 -5.29 3.78 10.59
CA PHE A 489 -6.44 3.37 9.76
C PHE A 489 -6.17 3.48 8.26
N ALA A 490 -5.40 4.47 7.84
CA ALA A 490 -5.04 4.68 6.44
C ALA A 490 -4.15 3.55 5.91
N ALA A 491 -3.27 3.00 6.75
CA ALA A 491 -2.36 1.91 6.40
C ALA A 491 -3.08 0.61 5.98
N PRO A 492 -3.94 -0.01 6.81
CA PRO A 492 -4.68 -1.21 6.41
C PRO A 492 -5.66 -0.94 5.27
N LEU A 493 -6.29 0.24 5.22
CA LEU A 493 -7.17 0.61 4.10
C LEU A 493 -6.40 0.67 2.78
N SER A 494 -5.19 1.26 2.79
CA SER A 494 -4.32 1.28 1.62
C SER A 494 -3.80 -0.11 1.27
N ALA A 495 -3.50 -0.96 2.27
CA ALA A 495 -3.02 -2.32 2.05
C ALA A 495 -4.07 -3.18 1.34
N VAL A 496 -5.28 -3.25 1.92
CA VAL A 496 -6.41 -3.97 1.34
C VAL A 496 -6.77 -3.40 -0.03
N GLY A 497 -6.85 -2.07 -0.17
CA GLY A 497 -7.16 -1.44 -1.46
C GLY A 497 -6.15 -1.77 -2.56
N LEU A 498 -4.86 -1.85 -2.24
CA LEU A 498 -3.84 -2.27 -3.20
C LEU A 498 -3.96 -3.76 -3.53
N THR A 499 -4.09 -4.63 -2.54
CA THR A 499 -4.31 -6.07 -2.76
C THR A 499 -5.51 -6.31 -3.67
N THR A 500 -6.65 -5.68 -3.38
CA THR A 500 -7.86 -5.75 -4.20
C THR A 500 -7.61 -5.25 -5.63
N TRP A 501 -6.85 -4.16 -5.80
CA TRP A 501 -6.51 -3.65 -7.13
C TRP A 501 -5.69 -4.65 -7.94
N PHE A 502 -4.58 -5.16 -7.39
CA PHE A 502 -3.70 -6.08 -8.12
C PHE A 502 -4.37 -7.43 -8.39
N HIS A 503 -5.09 -7.98 -7.41
CA HIS A 503 -5.87 -9.19 -7.59
C HIS A 503 -6.98 -8.99 -8.64
N GLY A 504 -7.63 -7.82 -8.64
CA GLY A 504 -8.60 -7.44 -9.66
C GLY A 504 -8.00 -7.39 -11.07
N ILE A 505 -6.81 -6.82 -11.24
CA ILE A 505 -6.11 -6.82 -12.53
C ILE A 505 -5.76 -8.23 -12.99
N ALA A 506 -5.26 -9.09 -12.10
CA ALA A 506 -4.93 -10.48 -12.42
C ALA A 506 -6.17 -11.23 -12.93
N LEU A 507 -7.29 -11.16 -12.20
CA LEU A 507 -8.55 -11.80 -12.59
C LEU A 507 -9.13 -11.24 -13.91
N LEU A 508 -9.09 -9.92 -14.12
CA LEU A 508 -9.56 -9.32 -15.37
C LEU A 508 -8.69 -9.70 -16.55
N GLY A 509 -7.37 -9.84 -16.37
CA GLY A 509 -6.49 -10.19 -17.47
C GLY A 509 -6.60 -11.64 -17.91
N GLU A 510 -7.07 -12.56 -17.06
CA GLU A 510 -7.32 -13.96 -17.46
C GLU A 510 -8.58 -14.12 -18.33
N ALA A 511 -9.63 -13.32 -18.09
CA ALA A 511 -10.93 -13.49 -18.74
C ALA A 511 -11.32 -12.34 -19.69
N ALA A 512 -10.69 -11.16 -19.54
CA ALA A 512 -10.91 -9.93 -20.32
C ALA A 512 -12.40 -9.58 -20.56
N ALA A 513 -13.27 -9.85 -19.59
CA ALA A 513 -14.72 -9.69 -19.74
C ALA A 513 -15.32 -8.74 -18.72
N TRP A 514 -16.27 -7.91 -19.17
CA TRP A 514 -17.07 -7.02 -18.30
C TRP A 514 -17.82 -7.78 -17.19
N SER A 515 -18.14 -9.05 -17.44
CA SER A 515 -18.71 -9.98 -16.46
C SER A 515 -17.79 -10.21 -15.26
N THR A 516 -16.50 -10.38 -15.51
CA THR A 516 -15.46 -10.54 -14.49
C THR A 516 -15.30 -9.25 -13.68
N LEU A 517 -15.53 -8.09 -14.31
CA LEU A 517 -15.54 -6.82 -13.58
C LEU A 517 -16.72 -6.71 -12.61
N ALA A 518 -17.93 -7.09 -13.04
CA ALA A 518 -19.10 -7.11 -12.15
C ALA A 518 -18.87 -8.06 -10.96
N LEU A 519 -18.23 -9.20 -11.24
CA LEU A 519 -17.78 -10.19 -10.26
C LEU A 519 -16.80 -9.63 -9.24
N LEU A 520 -15.77 -8.92 -9.70
CA LEU A 520 -14.75 -8.27 -8.88
C LEU A 520 -15.30 -7.11 -8.07
N ALA A 521 -16.15 -6.27 -8.67
CA ALA A 521 -16.87 -5.22 -7.98
C ALA A 521 -17.74 -5.82 -6.86
N GLY A 522 -18.38 -6.95 -7.14
CA GLY A 522 -19.00 -7.80 -6.15
C GLY A 522 -18.00 -8.20 -5.05
N PHE A 523 -17.01 -9.03 -5.38
CA PHE A 523 -16.08 -9.64 -4.42
C PHE A 523 -15.37 -8.62 -3.52
N SER A 524 -14.96 -7.49 -4.11
CA SER A 524 -14.34 -6.37 -3.38
C SER A 524 -15.29 -5.76 -2.34
N VAL A 525 -16.58 -5.61 -2.71
CA VAL A 525 -17.65 -5.16 -1.81
C VAL A 525 -18.04 -6.25 -0.79
N PHE A 526 -17.87 -7.54 -1.14
CA PHE A 526 -18.20 -8.72 -0.33
C PHE A 526 -17.10 -9.14 0.67
N SER A 527 -15.85 -8.71 0.47
CA SER A 527 -14.76 -9.04 1.40
C SER A 527 -14.96 -8.31 2.74
N LEU A 528 -15.27 -9.05 3.81
CA LEU A 528 -15.47 -8.55 5.19
C LEU A 528 -14.50 -7.45 5.67
N PRO A 529 -13.19 -7.44 5.30
CA PRO A 529 -12.27 -6.41 5.75
C PRO A 529 -12.60 -5.01 5.22
N LEU A 530 -13.04 -4.88 3.96
CA LEU A 530 -13.17 -3.57 3.31
C LEU A 530 -14.37 -2.77 3.87
N PRO A 531 -15.60 -3.31 3.99
CA PRO A 531 -16.72 -2.60 4.61
C PRO A 531 -16.46 -2.28 6.09
N ALA A 532 -15.81 -3.18 6.84
CA ALA A 532 -15.45 -2.92 8.24
C ALA A 532 -14.44 -1.76 8.36
N LEU A 533 -13.39 -1.76 7.52
CA LEU A 533 -12.42 -0.67 7.47
C LEU A 533 -13.06 0.64 6.99
N LEU A 534 -13.96 0.60 6.01
CA LEU A 534 -14.69 1.77 5.53
C LEU A 534 -15.65 2.33 6.59
N ALA A 535 -16.35 1.47 7.34
CA ALA A 535 -17.22 1.87 8.43
C ALA A 535 -16.42 2.55 9.57
N VAL A 536 -15.28 1.95 9.95
CA VAL A 536 -14.37 2.55 10.94
C VAL A 536 -13.75 3.85 10.41
N ALA A 537 -13.37 3.89 9.13
CA ALA A 537 -12.85 5.07 8.47
C ALA A 537 -13.89 6.20 8.42
N ALA A 538 -15.17 5.89 8.21
CA ALA A 538 -16.26 6.85 8.20
C ALA A 538 -16.50 7.51 9.56
N VAL A 539 -16.22 6.80 10.67
CA VAL A 539 -16.39 7.31 12.04
C VAL A 539 -15.30 8.33 12.43
N LEU A 540 -14.10 8.25 11.85
CA LEU A 540 -12.94 9.07 12.26
C LEU A 540 -13.04 10.58 11.98
N PRO A 541 -13.56 11.04 10.82
CA PRO A 541 -13.85 12.44 10.58
C PRO A 541 -14.96 12.97 11.50
N LEU A 542 -15.98 12.15 11.77
CA LEU A 542 -17.13 12.50 12.62
C LEU A 542 -16.75 12.72 14.08
N ALA A 543 -15.77 11.95 14.59
CA ALA A 543 -15.24 12.15 15.93
C ALA A 543 -14.55 13.51 16.10
N GLY A 544 -13.89 14.03 15.04
CA GLY A 544 -13.23 15.33 15.06
C GLY A 544 -14.21 16.51 15.14
N THR A 545 -15.35 16.41 14.45
CA THR A 545 -16.39 17.46 14.47
C THR A 545 -17.11 17.58 15.81
N ARG A 546 -17.04 16.56 16.68
CA ARG A 546 -17.77 16.50 17.95
C ARG A 546 -17.04 17.23 19.08
N GLU A 547 -15.71 17.30 19.04
CA GLU A 547 -14.88 17.96 20.07
C GLU A 547 -15.16 19.48 20.14
N GLU A 548 -15.52 20.11 19.02
CA GLU A 548 -15.94 21.52 18.97
C GLU A 548 -17.34 21.76 19.56
N SER A 549 -18.14 20.71 19.78
CA SER A 549 -19.55 20.82 20.17
C SER A 549 -19.84 20.62 21.67
N GLY A 550 -18.84 20.28 22.49
CA GLY A 550 -18.97 20.19 23.95
C GLY A 550 -19.87 19.07 24.49
N LEU A 551 -20.20 18.05 23.69
CA LEU A 551 -21.03 16.92 24.10
C LEU A 551 -20.27 15.93 25.03
N PRO A 552 -20.91 15.38 26.09
CA PRO A 552 -20.24 14.55 27.09
C PRO A 552 -19.73 13.19 26.56
N HIS A 553 -18.63 12.72 27.18
CA HIS A 553 -17.78 11.58 26.79
C HIS A 553 -18.30 10.12 26.99
N PRO A 554 -19.37 9.77 27.74
CA PRO A 554 -19.57 8.37 28.16
C PRO A 554 -20.12 7.44 27.06
N LEU A 555 -20.62 7.97 25.94
CA LEU A 555 -21.22 7.15 24.88
C LEU A 555 -20.20 6.49 23.94
N LEU A 556 -18.97 7.00 23.84
CA LEU A 556 -17.96 6.43 22.91
C LEU A 556 -17.36 5.10 23.44
N PRO A 557 -17.04 4.93 24.73
CA PRO A 557 -16.72 3.62 25.31
C PRO A 557 -17.92 2.67 25.31
N ALA A 558 -19.15 3.19 25.46
CA ALA A 558 -20.36 2.38 25.35
C ALA A 558 -20.66 1.95 23.91
N LEU A 559 -20.26 2.73 22.89
CA LEU A 559 -20.39 2.35 21.47
C LEU A 559 -19.22 1.50 20.98
N LEU A 560 -18.01 1.68 21.52
CA LEU A 560 -16.84 0.84 21.18
C LEU A 560 -16.80 -0.46 21.99
N GLY A 561 -17.29 -0.46 23.23
CA GLY A 561 -17.39 -1.64 24.11
C GLY A 561 -18.76 -2.31 24.06
N GLY A 562 -19.84 -1.55 23.83
CA GLY A 562 -21.19 -2.08 23.61
C GLY A 562 -21.56 -2.24 22.14
N GLY A 563 -20.75 -1.74 21.19
CA GLY A 563 -20.91 -2.03 19.76
C GLY A 563 -20.85 -3.54 19.46
N PRO A 564 -19.88 -4.29 20.01
CA PRO A 564 -19.88 -5.76 19.92
C PRO A 564 -21.06 -6.41 20.64
N LEU A 565 -21.54 -5.83 21.74
CA LEU A 565 -22.66 -6.36 22.54
C LEU A 565 -24.03 -6.09 21.91
N LEU A 566 -24.21 -4.94 21.26
CA LEU A 566 -25.36 -4.56 20.44
C LEU A 566 -25.33 -5.29 19.10
N LEU A 567 -24.14 -5.50 18.52
CA LEU A 567 -23.94 -6.40 17.39
C LEU A 567 -24.34 -7.82 17.79
N HIS A 568 -23.92 -8.33 18.97
CA HIS A 568 -24.36 -9.63 19.49
C HIS A 568 -25.87 -9.68 19.79
N ALA A 569 -26.43 -8.65 20.43
CA ALA A 569 -27.85 -8.61 20.77
C ALA A 569 -28.76 -8.44 19.54
N ALA A 570 -28.27 -7.85 18.45
CA ALA A 570 -28.95 -7.80 17.17
C ALA A 570 -28.73 -9.09 16.35
N VAL A 571 -27.53 -9.67 16.40
CA VAL A 571 -27.18 -10.91 15.69
C VAL A 571 -27.79 -12.15 16.35
N ALA A 572 -28.06 -12.17 17.66
CA ALA A 572 -28.65 -13.33 18.35
C ALA A 572 -30.09 -13.68 17.91
N PRO A 573 -31.07 -12.76 17.89
CA PRO A 573 -32.42 -13.07 17.41
C PRO A 573 -32.44 -13.31 15.89
N ILE A 574 -31.57 -12.64 15.14
CA ILE A 574 -31.39 -12.83 13.70
C ILE A 574 -30.73 -14.17 13.40
N GLY A 575 -29.79 -14.63 14.23
CA GLY A 575 -29.13 -15.92 14.16
C GLY A 575 -30.08 -17.07 14.51
N ALA A 576 -30.93 -16.90 15.52
CA ALA A 576 -32.00 -17.86 15.83
C ALA A 576 -33.05 -17.97 14.70
N LEU A 577 -33.37 -16.85 14.03
CA LEU A 577 -34.26 -16.80 12.89
C LEU A 577 -33.62 -17.34 11.60
N LEU A 578 -32.32 -17.09 11.39
CA LEU A 578 -31.51 -17.71 10.33
C LEU A 578 -31.46 -19.22 10.53
N LEU A 579 -31.27 -19.68 11.77
CA LEU A 579 -31.30 -21.10 12.11
C LEU A 579 -32.66 -21.72 11.78
N SER A 580 -33.78 -21.03 12.01
CA SER A 580 -35.12 -21.53 11.65
C SER A 580 -35.40 -21.55 10.13
N VAL A 581 -34.85 -20.60 9.37
CA VAL A 581 -34.94 -20.61 7.88
C VAL A 581 -34.03 -21.69 7.29
N LEU A 582 -32.87 -21.91 7.92
CA LEU A 582 -31.90 -22.93 7.54
C LEU A 582 -32.41 -24.35 7.80
N THR A 583 -33.16 -24.59 8.88
CA THR A 583 -33.70 -25.92 9.18
C THR A 583 -34.70 -26.40 8.14
N ASP A 584 -35.44 -25.49 7.49
CA ASP A 584 -36.49 -25.83 6.50
C ASP A 584 -36.04 -25.72 5.02
N ALA A 585 -34.96 -24.99 4.72
CA ALA A 585 -34.47 -24.82 3.35
C ALA A 585 -33.63 -26.03 2.88
N GLY A 586 -33.76 -26.43 1.60
CA GLY A 586 -32.86 -27.43 1.00
C GLY A 586 -31.43 -26.89 0.82
N PRO A 587 -30.40 -27.74 0.71
CA PRO A 587 -29.00 -27.32 0.63
C PRO A 587 -28.68 -26.34 -0.51
N ARG A 588 -29.42 -26.39 -1.63
CA ARG A 588 -29.34 -25.40 -2.73
C ARG A 588 -29.87 -24.02 -2.34
N ASP A 589 -30.99 -23.97 -1.63
CA ASP A 589 -31.62 -22.72 -1.21
C ASP A 589 -30.80 -22.06 -0.11
N ARG A 590 -30.24 -22.84 0.82
CA ARG A 590 -29.35 -22.33 1.89
C ARG A 590 -28.17 -21.54 1.33
N ALA A 591 -27.53 -22.03 0.26
CA ALA A 591 -26.32 -21.43 -0.29
C ALA A 591 -26.56 -20.06 -0.99
N VAL A 592 -27.81 -19.78 -1.40
CA VAL A 592 -28.23 -18.50 -2.00
C VAL A 592 -28.91 -17.60 -0.97
N VAL A 593 -29.67 -18.18 -0.04
CA VAL A 593 -30.46 -17.45 0.96
C VAL A 593 -29.56 -16.94 2.11
N LEU A 594 -28.52 -17.68 2.52
CA LEU A 594 -27.60 -17.24 3.60
C LEU A 594 -26.90 -15.92 3.27
N PRO A 595 -26.23 -15.78 2.10
CA PRO A 595 -25.51 -14.56 1.78
C PRO A 595 -26.45 -13.37 1.68
N VAL A 596 -27.63 -13.53 1.07
CA VAL A 596 -28.63 -12.47 0.90
C VAL A 596 -29.20 -12.00 2.26
N LEU A 597 -29.49 -12.92 3.18
CA LEU A 597 -29.94 -12.58 4.54
C LEU A 597 -28.83 -11.93 5.36
N TRP A 598 -27.60 -12.44 5.33
CA TRP A 598 -26.47 -11.80 6.01
C TRP A 598 -26.21 -10.38 5.48
N TRP A 599 -26.44 -10.15 4.18
CA TRP A 599 -26.38 -8.83 3.55
C TRP A 599 -27.47 -7.87 4.03
N ALA A 600 -28.71 -8.34 4.07
CA ALA A 600 -29.82 -7.56 4.60
C ALA A 600 -29.54 -7.11 6.04
N VAL A 601 -28.99 -8.02 6.85
CA VAL A 601 -28.62 -7.76 8.25
C VAL A 601 -27.48 -6.76 8.34
N ALA A 602 -26.41 -6.92 7.56
CA ALA A 602 -25.28 -5.98 7.54
C ALA A 602 -25.70 -4.57 7.08
N ALA A 603 -26.54 -4.47 6.04
CA ALA A 603 -27.07 -3.19 5.56
C ALA A 603 -27.96 -2.51 6.61
N ILE A 604 -28.85 -3.26 7.27
CA ILE A 604 -29.71 -2.76 8.36
C ILE A 604 -28.85 -2.27 9.54
N LEU A 605 -27.80 -3.01 9.90
CA LEU A 605 -26.89 -2.62 10.98
C LEU A 605 -26.10 -1.36 10.64
N VAL A 606 -25.59 -1.21 9.42
CA VAL A 606 -24.85 -0.01 9.00
C VAL A 606 -25.78 1.21 8.90
N VAL A 607 -26.97 1.06 8.32
CA VAL A 607 -27.97 2.14 8.24
C VAL A 607 -28.46 2.52 9.64
N GLY A 608 -28.77 1.54 10.49
CA GLY A 608 -29.16 1.75 11.88
C GLY A 608 -28.07 2.47 12.69
N ALA A 609 -26.82 2.04 12.59
CA ALA A 609 -25.68 2.69 13.24
C ALA A 609 -25.48 4.12 12.73
N ALA A 610 -25.59 4.35 11.41
CA ALA A 610 -25.47 5.68 10.81
C ALA A 610 -26.60 6.63 11.24
N LEU A 611 -27.84 6.14 11.33
CA LEU A 611 -29.01 6.91 11.78
C LEU A 611 -28.95 7.22 13.28
N VAL A 612 -28.55 6.25 14.11
CA VAL A 612 -28.35 6.45 15.55
C VAL A 612 -27.22 7.45 15.80
N LEU A 613 -26.09 7.32 15.11
CA LEU A 613 -25.01 8.30 15.15
C LEU A 613 -25.48 9.67 14.65
N GLY A 614 -26.32 9.72 13.61
CA GLY A 614 -26.93 10.94 13.08
C GLY A 614 -27.84 11.65 14.07
N ALA A 615 -28.70 10.90 14.75
CA ALA A 615 -29.60 11.43 15.76
C ALA A 615 -28.85 11.86 17.04
N LEU A 616 -27.81 11.13 17.44
CA LEU A 616 -27.02 11.41 18.65
C LEU A 616 -25.97 12.53 18.47
N VAL A 617 -25.55 12.82 17.23
CA VAL A 617 -24.52 13.82 16.90
C VAL A 617 -25.14 15.05 16.19
N GLY A 618 -26.36 14.93 15.67
CA GLY A 618 -27.06 15.94 14.90
C GLY A 618 -27.65 17.08 15.72
N GLY A 619 -26.81 18.03 16.14
CA GLY A 619 -27.24 19.42 16.31
C GLY A 619 -27.45 20.11 14.96
N ARG A 620 -28.18 21.25 14.94
CA ARG A 620 -28.67 22.02 13.76
C ARG A 620 -27.64 22.45 12.68
N ARG A 621 -26.39 21.96 12.66
CA ARG A 621 -25.28 22.47 11.81
C ARG A 621 -24.68 21.44 10.83
N GLY A 622 -25.51 20.71 10.08
CA GLY A 622 -25.09 20.04 8.84
C GLY A 622 -24.46 18.63 8.94
N SER A 623 -24.17 18.13 10.14
CA SER A 623 -23.70 16.74 10.34
C SER A 623 -24.77 15.69 10.01
N GLY A 624 -26.06 16.02 10.16
CA GLY A 624 -27.16 15.16 9.72
C GLY A 624 -27.24 14.95 8.20
N GLY A 625 -26.82 15.95 7.41
CA GLY A 625 -26.74 15.83 5.96
C GLY A 625 -25.63 14.88 5.52
N LEU A 626 -24.49 14.89 6.22
CA LEU A 626 -23.37 13.97 5.94
C LEU A 626 -23.73 12.51 6.28
N LEU A 627 -24.50 12.29 7.34
CA LEU A 627 -24.94 10.96 7.77
C LEU A 627 -26.11 10.42 6.93
N CYS A 628 -27.06 11.28 6.52
CA CYS A 628 -28.02 10.91 5.48
C CYS A 628 -27.33 10.63 4.15
N ALA A 629 -26.35 11.43 3.72
CA ALA A 629 -25.59 11.16 2.50
C ALA A 629 -24.80 9.84 2.61
N THR A 630 -24.20 9.54 3.77
CA THR A 630 -23.50 8.26 3.98
C THR A 630 -24.48 7.09 3.96
N ALA A 631 -25.63 7.18 4.65
CA ALA A 631 -26.66 6.16 4.65
C ALA A 631 -27.29 5.95 3.26
N VAL A 632 -27.53 7.03 2.51
CA VAL A 632 -28.02 6.99 1.13
C VAL A 632 -26.97 6.37 0.20
N MET A 633 -25.68 6.71 0.36
CA MET A 633 -24.60 6.08 -0.42
C MET A 633 -24.44 4.59 -0.09
N THR A 634 -24.61 4.20 1.19
CA THR A 634 -24.63 2.78 1.58
C THR A 634 -25.86 2.07 1.06
N MET A 635 -27.04 2.71 1.06
CA MET A 635 -28.26 2.16 0.45
C MET A 635 -28.14 2.04 -1.06
N PHE A 636 -27.56 3.03 -1.76
CA PHE A 636 -27.30 2.96 -3.20
C PHE A 636 -26.28 1.87 -3.53
N ALA A 637 -25.23 1.72 -2.72
CA ALA A 637 -24.29 0.61 -2.85
C ALA A 637 -25.01 -0.73 -2.66
N ALA A 638 -25.85 -0.88 -1.62
CA ALA A 638 -26.62 -2.10 -1.38
C ALA A 638 -27.66 -2.38 -2.48
N ALA A 639 -28.31 -1.34 -3.03
CA ALA A 639 -29.29 -1.46 -4.10
C ALA A 639 -28.66 -1.71 -5.48
N ALA A 640 -27.42 -1.26 -5.71
CA ALA A 640 -26.65 -1.59 -6.92
C ALA A 640 -26.03 -3.00 -6.85
N VAL A 641 -25.82 -3.51 -5.64
CA VAL A 641 -25.29 -4.87 -5.38
C VAL A 641 -26.30 -5.96 -5.76
N LEU A 642 -27.60 -5.76 -5.56
CA LEU A 642 -28.61 -6.76 -5.92
C LEU A 642 -28.66 -7.01 -7.46
N PRO A 643 -28.74 -5.99 -8.34
CA PRO A 643 -28.61 -6.16 -9.78
C PRO A 643 -27.27 -6.76 -10.20
N ALA A 644 -26.16 -6.37 -9.56
CA ALA A 644 -24.83 -6.93 -9.88
C ALA A 644 -24.71 -8.42 -9.50
N PHE A 645 -25.33 -8.83 -8.38
CA PHE A 645 -25.42 -10.23 -7.95
C PHE A 645 -26.36 -11.05 -8.85
N LEU A 646 -27.50 -10.48 -9.24
CA LEU A 646 -28.42 -11.08 -10.22
C LEU A 646 -27.76 -11.20 -11.59
N LEU A 647 -26.99 -10.20 -12.01
CA LEU A 647 -26.21 -10.21 -13.24
C LEU A 647 -25.10 -11.27 -13.17
N HIS A 648 -24.46 -11.43 -12.01
CA HIS A 648 -23.48 -12.49 -11.78
C HIS A 648 -24.12 -13.89 -11.89
N LEU A 649 -25.27 -14.12 -11.25
CA LEU A 649 -26.00 -15.38 -11.38
C LEU A 649 -26.46 -15.64 -12.82
N ALA A 650 -26.90 -14.59 -13.53
CA ALA A 650 -27.27 -14.67 -14.94
C ALA A 650 -26.05 -15.02 -15.81
N LEU A 651 -24.90 -14.37 -15.58
CA LEU A 651 -23.65 -14.61 -16.30
C LEU A 651 -23.08 -16.00 -16.06
N VAL A 652 -23.13 -16.48 -14.82
CA VAL A 652 -22.69 -17.82 -14.48
C VAL A 652 -23.64 -18.87 -15.06
N ARG A 653 -24.94 -18.59 -15.20
CA ARG A 653 -25.86 -19.56 -15.83
C ARG A 653 -25.82 -19.54 -17.36
N CYS A 654 -25.71 -18.35 -17.95
CA CYS A 654 -25.91 -18.13 -19.37
C CYS A 654 -24.60 -18.00 -20.17
N GLY A 655 -23.45 -17.88 -19.49
CA GLY A 655 -22.18 -17.55 -20.12
C GLY A 655 -22.15 -16.12 -20.67
N GLY A 656 -20.97 -15.65 -21.08
CA GLY A 656 -20.78 -14.29 -21.62
C GLY A 656 -21.60 -14.00 -22.89
N ALA A 657 -21.83 -15.02 -23.72
CA ALA A 657 -22.63 -14.92 -24.95
C ALA A 657 -24.15 -14.97 -24.70
N GLY A 658 -24.61 -15.44 -23.54
CA GLY A 658 -26.03 -15.61 -23.24
C GLY A 658 -26.75 -14.35 -22.74
N LEU A 659 -26.02 -13.25 -22.45
CA LEU A 659 -26.62 -11.97 -22.04
C LEU A 659 -27.40 -11.28 -23.18
N THR A 660 -27.05 -11.54 -24.44
CA THR A 660 -27.75 -11.00 -25.62
C THR A 660 -28.85 -11.93 -26.13
N ALA A 661 -28.91 -13.18 -25.63
CA ALA A 661 -29.96 -14.12 -25.99
C ALA A 661 -31.26 -13.73 -25.24
N PRO A 662 -32.35 -13.35 -25.95
CA PRO A 662 -33.58 -12.82 -25.35
C PRO A 662 -34.30 -13.80 -24.40
N LEU A 663 -33.88 -15.06 -24.35
CA LEU A 663 -34.46 -16.12 -23.53
C LEU A 663 -33.71 -16.36 -22.20
N CYS A 664 -32.47 -15.90 -22.03
CA CYS A 664 -31.67 -16.31 -20.87
C CYS A 664 -31.90 -15.45 -19.62
N LEU A 665 -32.07 -14.13 -19.79
CA LEU A 665 -32.44 -13.21 -18.70
C LEU A 665 -33.83 -13.53 -18.10
N PRO A 666 -34.89 -13.76 -18.90
CA PRO A 666 -36.22 -14.07 -18.37
C PRO A 666 -36.29 -15.43 -17.66
N VAL A 667 -35.60 -16.47 -18.17
CA VAL A 667 -35.58 -17.80 -17.55
C VAL A 667 -34.80 -17.80 -16.25
N THR A 668 -33.66 -17.09 -16.18
CA THR A 668 -32.93 -16.92 -14.91
C THR A 668 -33.71 -16.07 -13.91
N PHE A 669 -34.46 -15.06 -14.35
CA PHE A 669 -35.36 -14.30 -13.48
C PHE A 669 -36.54 -15.14 -12.98
N ALA A 670 -37.19 -15.89 -13.86
CA ALA A 670 -38.35 -16.72 -13.57
C ALA A 670 -37.99 -17.95 -12.71
N ASP A 671 -36.84 -18.59 -12.92
CA ASP A 671 -36.35 -19.69 -12.09
C ASP A 671 -35.91 -19.21 -10.70
N LEU A 672 -35.32 -18.01 -10.61
CA LEU A 672 -34.92 -17.42 -9.34
C LEU A 672 -36.15 -16.95 -8.53
N PHE A 673 -37.14 -16.34 -9.20
CA PHE A 673 -38.45 -16.02 -8.60
C PHE A 673 -39.34 -17.24 -8.38
N GLY A 674 -39.10 -18.34 -9.10
CA GLY A 674 -39.81 -19.61 -8.93
C GLY A 674 -39.24 -20.41 -7.75
N ALA A 675 -37.91 -20.41 -7.57
CA ALA A 675 -37.22 -21.04 -6.44
C ALA A 675 -37.40 -20.26 -5.12
N LEU A 676 -37.37 -18.92 -5.19
CA LEU A 676 -37.84 -18.07 -4.11
C LEU A 676 -39.37 -18.03 -4.17
N THR A 677 -40.07 -19.01 -3.60
CA THR A 677 -41.54 -19.01 -3.58
C THR A 677 -42.05 -17.58 -3.29
N PRO A 678 -43.05 -17.04 -4.02
CA PRO A 678 -43.59 -15.69 -3.79
C PRO A 678 -43.77 -15.31 -2.31
N PRO A 679 -44.17 -16.21 -1.38
CA PRO A 679 -44.16 -15.92 0.05
C PRO A 679 -42.76 -15.70 0.66
N LEU A 680 -41.70 -16.37 0.25
CA LEU A 680 -40.33 -16.17 0.75
C LEU A 680 -39.74 -14.83 0.29
N PHE A 681 -39.93 -14.45 -0.97
CA PHE A 681 -39.50 -13.13 -1.47
C PHE A 681 -40.33 -12.02 -0.82
N ALA A 682 -41.65 -12.16 -0.75
CA ALA A 682 -42.52 -11.21 -0.05
C ALA A 682 -42.16 -11.13 1.43
N ARG A 683 -41.87 -12.25 2.11
CA ARG A 683 -41.39 -12.26 3.50
C ARG A 683 -40.03 -11.59 3.64
N ALA A 684 -39.07 -11.84 2.75
CA ALA A 684 -37.75 -11.20 2.79
C ALA A 684 -37.84 -9.68 2.58
N VAL A 685 -38.64 -9.23 1.60
CA VAL A 685 -38.90 -7.80 1.36
C VAL A 685 -39.65 -7.19 2.56
N VAL A 686 -40.73 -7.82 3.04
CA VAL A 686 -41.47 -7.36 4.22
C VAL A 686 -40.58 -7.35 5.47
N LEU A 687 -39.67 -8.31 5.65
CA LEU A 687 -38.73 -8.38 6.77
C LEU A 687 -37.66 -7.28 6.69
N VAL A 688 -37.14 -6.99 5.50
CA VAL A 688 -36.19 -5.89 5.28
C VAL A 688 -36.86 -4.55 5.56
N PHE A 689 -38.08 -4.35 5.04
CA PHE A 689 -38.84 -3.11 5.27
C PHE A 689 -39.34 -2.99 6.71
N ALA A 690 -39.76 -4.08 7.36
CA ALA A 690 -40.18 -4.10 8.75
C ALA A 690 -39.00 -3.92 9.71
N GLY A 691 -37.83 -4.51 9.42
CA GLY A 691 -36.59 -4.28 10.16
C GLY A 691 -36.11 -2.84 10.03
N LEU A 692 -36.16 -2.27 8.82
CA LEU A 692 -35.91 -0.85 8.60
C LEU A 692 -36.92 0.02 9.35
N PHE A 693 -38.22 -0.30 9.35
CA PHE A 693 -39.21 0.49 10.09
C PHE A 693 -39.06 0.37 11.61
N ALA A 694 -38.78 -0.83 12.13
CA ALA A 694 -38.60 -1.11 13.55
C ALA A 694 -37.31 -0.46 14.11
N VAL A 695 -36.31 -0.23 13.28
CA VAL A 695 -35.07 0.47 13.67
C VAL A 695 -35.18 1.98 13.41
N CYS A 696 -35.62 2.40 12.22
CA CYS A 696 -35.68 3.81 11.82
C CYS A 696 -36.79 4.57 12.54
N GLY A 697 -37.94 3.94 12.83
CA GLY A 697 -39.08 4.56 13.51
C GLY A 697 -38.77 5.03 14.93
N PRO A 698 -38.29 4.15 15.83
CA PRO A 698 -37.91 4.52 17.19
C PRO A 698 -36.75 5.53 17.24
N VAL A 699 -35.78 5.43 16.32
CA VAL A 699 -34.65 6.37 16.22
C VAL A 699 -35.10 7.75 15.76
N ALA A 700 -36.03 7.83 14.80
CA ALA A 700 -36.63 9.10 14.37
C ALA A 700 -37.46 9.75 15.49
N LEU A 701 -38.25 8.94 16.23
CA LEU A 701 -39.02 9.40 17.39
C LEU A 701 -38.12 9.86 18.54
N LEU A 702 -37.05 9.14 18.85
CA LEU A 702 -36.05 9.54 19.85
C LEU A 702 -35.34 10.83 19.43
N GLY A 703 -34.99 10.98 18.15
CA GLY A 703 -34.40 12.20 17.59
C GLY A 703 -35.36 13.39 17.59
N ALA A 704 -36.68 13.17 17.46
CA ALA A 704 -37.69 14.22 17.59
C ALA A 704 -37.88 14.63 19.06
N TRP A 705 -37.93 13.65 19.98
CA TRP A 705 -38.07 13.88 21.41
C TRP A 705 -36.86 14.61 22.02
N LEU A 706 -35.63 14.24 21.61
CA LEU A 706 -34.41 14.94 22.02
C LEU A 706 -34.35 16.39 21.50
N ARG A 707 -34.97 16.68 20.35
CA ARG A 707 -35.09 18.05 19.80
C ARG A 707 -36.13 18.91 20.53
N GLY A 708 -37.09 18.29 21.22
CA GLY A 708 -38.12 18.99 22.00
C GLY A 708 -37.70 19.38 23.42
N ARG A 709 -36.54 18.92 23.91
CA ARG A 709 -36.07 19.28 25.26
C ARG A 709 -35.46 20.68 25.28
N PRO A 710 -35.93 21.59 26.15
CA PRO A 710 -35.31 22.90 26.32
C PRO A 710 -33.87 22.75 26.81
N PRO A 711 -32.94 23.63 26.37
CA PRO A 711 -31.55 23.57 26.78
C PRO A 711 -31.44 23.71 28.31
N ARG A 712 -30.73 22.79 28.95
CA ARG A 712 -30.41 22.90 30.38
C ARG A 712 -29.49 24.11 30.61
N PRO A 713 -29.71 24.90 31.67
CA PRO A 713 -28.81 25.99 32.04
C PRO A 713 -27.41 25.44 32.32
N ALA A 714 -26.39 26.20 31.88
CA ALA A 714 -24.99 25.81 31.94
C ALA A 714 -24.54 25.64 33.40
N ALA A 715 -23.98 24.46 33.72
CA ALA A 715 -23.34 24.23 35.01
C ALA A 715 -21.95 24.93 35.05
N PRO A 716 -21.53 25.45 36.21
CA PRO A 716 -20.24 26.12 36.37
C PRO A 716 -19.05 25.16 36.17
N PRO A 717 -17.87 25.67 35.76
CA PRO A 717 -16.73 24.86 35.35
C PRO A 717 -16.10 24.11 36.52
N ALA A 718 -16.22 22.78 36.52
CA ALA A 718 -15.55 21.90 37.48
C ALA A 718 -14.08 21.68 37.10
N GLY A 719 -13.20 21.72 38.11
CA GLY A 719 -11.75 21.67 38.00
C GLY A 719 -11.18 20.45 37.26
N ARG A 720 -10.06 20.70 36.56
CA ARG A 720 -9.26 19.72 35.80
C ARG A 720 -8.91 18.48 36.63
N ARG A 721 -9.55 17.34 36.34
CA ARG A 721 -9.06 16.02 36.75
C ARG A 721 -8.09 15.47 35.70
N ARG A 722 -6.92 15.00 36.13
CA ARG A 722 -5.94 14.30 35.30
C ARG A 722 -6.52 12.94 34.85
N PRO A 723 -6.35 12.54 33.58
CA PRO A 723 -6.78 11.22 33.13
C PRO A 723 -5.87 10.13 33.71
N GLY A 724 -6.49 9.09 34.28
CA GLY A 724 -5.77 7.94 34.85
C GLY A 724 -5.22 6.98 33.78
N PRO A 725 -4.19 6.19 34.11
CA PRO A 725 -3.43 5.34 33.18
C PRO A 725 -4.26 4.25 32.47
N VAL A 726 -5.46 3.91 32.97
CA VAL A 726 -6.33 2.88 32.39
C VAL A 726 -6.90 3.28 31.01
N GLN A 727 -7.02 4.59 30.71
CA GLN A 727 -7.57 5.06 29.44
C GLN A 727 -6.58 4.96 28.25
N THR A 728 -5.29 4.77 28.53
CA THR A 728 -4.25 4.64 27.50
C THR A 728 -4.14 3.22 26.94
N TRP A 729 -4.41 2.19 27.74
CA TRP A 729 -4.26 0.78 27.33
C TRP A 729 -5.40 0.27 26.44
N SER A 730 -6.63 0.75 26.63
CA SER A 730 -7.79 0.36 25.80
C SER A 730 -7.70 0.82 24.34
N SER A 731 -6.90 1.85 24.04
CA SER A 731 -6.70 2.34 22.67
C SER A 731 -5.68 1.55 21.83
N ALA A 732 -4.88 0.66 22.46
CA ALA A 732 -3.88 -0.16 21.78
C ALA A 732 -4.30 -1.64 21.62
N LEU A 733 -5.16 -2.16 22.50
CA LEU A 733 -5.67 -3.53 22.45
C LEU A 733 -6.75 -3.75 21.37
N LEU A 734 -7.58 -2.73 21.10
CA LEU A 734 -8.68 -2.84 20.13
C LEU A 734 -8.22 -3.06 18.66
N PRO A 735 -7.15 -2.39 18.17
CA PRO A 735 -6.60 -2.68 16.84
C PRO A 735 -5.97 -4.06 16.74
N ALA A 736 -5.34 -4.57 17.81
CA ALA A 736 -4.71 -5.89 17.82
C ALA A 736 -5.75 -7.02 17.77
N VAL A 737 -6.89 -6.86 18.43
CA VAL A 737 -8.02 -7.80 18.35
C VAL A 737 -8.70 -7.74 16.98
N LEU A 738 -8.88 -6.55 16.39
CA LEU A 738 -9.35 -6.39 15.00
C LEU A 738 -8.38 -7.01 13.98
N PHE A 739 -7.07 -6.90 14.21
CA PHE A 739 -6.04 -7.53 13.38
C PHE A 739 -6.06 -9.06 13.48
N LEU A 740 -6.29 -9.62 14.68
CA LEU A 740 -6.45 -11.07 14.88
C LEU A 740 -7.75 -11.63 14.28
N LEU A 741 -8.85 -10.87 14.29
CA LEU A 741 -10.13 -11.27 13.68
C LEU A 741 -10.09 -11.28 12.14
N VAL A 742 -9.24 -10.46 11.51
CA VAL A 742 -9.01 -10.46 10.04
C VAL A 742 -8.17 -11.66 9.60
N LEU A 743 -7.42 -12.29 10.52
CA LEU A 743 -6.56 -13.44 10.22
C LEU A 743 -7.23 -14.80 10.45
N LEU A 744 -8.50 -14.85 10.89
CA LEU A 744 -9.23 -16.11 11.04
C LEU A 744 -9.73 -16.58 9.67
N PRO A 745 -9.31 -17.76 9.18
CA PRO A 745 -9.83 -18.32 7.94
C PRO A 745 -11.30 -18.71 8.15
N PHE A 746 -12.20 -18.11 7.36
CA PHE A 746 -13.58 -18.61 7.23
C PHE A 746 -13.61 -19.55 6.03
N GLU A 747 -13.72 -20.85 6.30
CA GLU A 747 -14.07 -21.82 5.26
C GLU A 747 -15.48 -21.49 4.74
N THR A 748 -15.58 -21.15 3.47
CA THR A 748 -16.85 -20.92 2.79
C THR A 748 -17.31 -22.23 2.17
N GLU A 749 -18.41 -22.80 2.66
CA GLU A 749 -19.10 -23.91 1.98
C GLU A 749 -19.68 -23.39 0.64
N LYS A 750 -19.36 -24.10 -0.44
CA LYS A 750 -19.57 -23.66 -1.83
C LYS A 750 -20.99 -23.98 -2.35
N ALA A 751 -21.62 -22.98 -2.96
CA ALA A 751 -22.89 -23.10 -3.68
C ALA A 751 -22.70 -23.57 -5.14
N PRO A 752 -23.50 -24.53 -5.66
CA PRO A 752 -23.39 -24.96 -7.05
C PRO A 752 -24.09 -23.99 -8.00
N THR A 753 -23.44 -23.65 -9.11
CA THR A 753 -24.03 -22.88 -10.22
C THR A 753 -23.84 -23.61 -11.55
N ALA A 754 -24.78 -23.42 -12.46
CA ALA A 754 -25.03 -24.31 -13.60
C ALA A 754 -24.79 -23.58 -14.93
N VAL A 755 -23.67 -23.86 -15.63
CA VAL A 755 -23.40 -23.41 -17.02
C VAL A 755 -23.67 -24.57 -18.00
N SER A 756 -24.31 -24.32 -19.14
CA SER A 756 -24.49 -25.33 -20.20
C SER A 756 -23.18 -25.66 -20.93
N PRO A 757 -22.92 -26.95 -21.27
CA PRO A 757 -21.68 -27.37 -21.89
C PRO A 757 -21.61 -26.94 -23.36
N MET A 758 -20.46 -26.41 -23.77
CA MET A 758 -19.97 -26.71 -25.12
C MET A 758 -19.62 -28.19 -25.12
N ALA A 759 -20.23 -28.96 -26.02
CA ALA A 759 -19.97 -30.39 -26.17
C ALA A 759 -18.50 -30.59 -26.57
N LEU A 760 -17.66 -30.90 -25.58
CA LEU A 760 -16.35 -31.49 -25.82
C LEU A 760 -16.64 -32.90 -26.33
N GLY A 761 -16.51 -33.11 -27.64
CA GLY A 761 -16.58 -34.45 -28.22
C GLY A 761 -15.54 -35.35 -27.55
N GLU A 762 -15.88 -36.61 -27.32
CA GLU A 762 -14.90 -37.62 -26.91
C GLU A 762 -13.69 -37.50 -27.84
N PRO A 763 -12.46 -37.40 -27.31
CA PRO A 763 -11.28 -37.46 -28.17
C PRO A 763 -11.39 -38.73 -29.01
N PRO A 764 -11.22 -38.66 -30.34
CA PRO A 764 -11.35 -39.82 -31.20
C PRO A 764 -10.44 -40.92 -30.67
N ALA A 765 -11.05 -42.06 -30.30
CA ALA A 765 -10.36 -43.17 -29.67
C ALA A 765 -9.10 -43.54 -30.47
N GLY A 766 -7.94 -43.48 -29.81
CA GLY A 766 -6.65 -43.88 -30.40
C GLY A 766 -5.79 -42.77 -31.00
N ARG A 767 -6.21 -41.50 -30.97
CA ARG A 767 -5.33 -40.38 -31.38
C ARG A 767 -4.42 -39.92 -30.25
N SER A 768 -3.12 -40.08 -30.40
CA SER A 768 -2.11 -39.41 -29.57
C SER A 768 -2.16 -37.91 -29.86
N LEU A 769 -2.27 -37.09 -28.83
CA LEU A 769 -2.21 -35.64 -28.91
C LEU A 769 -0.76 -35.19 -28.70
N ALA A 770 -0.29 -34.23 -29.49
CA ALA A 770 1.02 -33.66 -29.25
C ALA A 770 0.99 -32.90 -27.92
N TRP A 771 2.05 -32.98 -27.10
CA TRP A 771 2.09 -32.29 -25.81
C TRP A 771 1.83 -30.79 -25.95
N GLN A 772 2.24 -30.16 -27.07
CA GLN A 772 1.94 -28.75 -27.33
C GLN A 772 0.44 -28.51 -27.46
N GLU A 773 -0.32 -29.40 -28.09
CA GLU A 773 -1.79 -29.30 -28.19
C GLU A 773 -2.42 -29.45 -26.79
N VAL A 774 -1.93 -30.42 -26.00
CA VAL A 774 -2.42 -30.65 -24.63
C VAL A 774 -2.15 -29.44 -23.72
N CYS A 775 -0.96 -28.84 -23.82
CA CYS A 775 -0.59 -27.67 -23.04
C CYS A 775 -1.23 -26.36 -23.57
N ARG A 776 -1.45 -26.21 -24.89
CA ARG A 776 -1.95 -24.98 -25.54
C ARG A 776 -3.47 -24.92 -25.71
N GLU A 777 -4.13 -26.00 -26.14
CA GLU A 777 -5.57 -25.96 -26.51
C GLU A 777 -6.52 -26.16 -25.34
N ARG A 778 -6.11 -26.81 -24.24
CA ARG A 778 -7.04 -27.19 -23.16
C ARG A 778 -6.93 -26.35 -21.89
N GLY A 779 -6.37 -25.15 -22.01
CA GLY A 779 -6.48 -24.11 -21.00
C GLY A 779 -6.10 -24.61 -19.63
N VAL A 780 -4.96 -25.29 -19.51
CA VAL A 780 -4.31 -25.46 -18.22
C VAL A 780 -3.91 -24.04 -17.82
N PRO A 781 -4.66 -23.35 -16.94
CA PRO A 781 -4.40 -21.94 -16.69
C PRO A 781 -3.03 -21.90 -16.03
N THR A 782 -2.04 -21.39 -16.73
CA THR A 782 -0.65 -21.33 -16.27
C THR A 782 -0.49 -20.44 -15.02
N GLY A 783 -1.55 -19.73 -14.62
CA GLY A 783 -1.57 -18.80 -13.47
C GLY A 783 -2.59 -19.06 -12.35
N GLY A 784 -3.46 -20.08 -12.40
CA GLY A 784 -4.66 -20.07 -11.53
C GLY A 784 -4.95 -21.35 -10.74
N ARG A 785 -4.36 -21.51 -9.54
CA ARG A 785 -4.84 -22.53 -8.56
C ARG A 785 -6.31 -22.31 -8.16
N GLN A 786 -6.79 -21.07 -8.21
CA GLN A 786 -8.12 -20.68 -7.72
C GLN A 786 -9.27 -21.03 -8.69
N MET A 787 -9.08 -20.93 -10.01
CA MET A 787 -10.14 -21.26 -10.99
C MET A 787 -10.45 -22.77 -11.00
N VAL A 788 -9.43 -23.61 -10.82
CA VAL A 788 -9.59 -25.08 -10.72
C VAL A 788 -10.33 -25.46 -9.42
N ALA A 789 -10.07 -24.76 -8.32
CA ALA A 789 -10.79 -24.94 -7.07
C ALA A 789 -12.27 -24.49 -7.14
N TYR A 790 -12.63 -23.57 -8.03
CA TYR A 790 -14.01 -23.17 -8.25
C TYR A 790 -14.76 -24.15 -9.16
N LEU A 791 -14.10 -24.68 -10.20
CA LEU A 791 -14.69 -25.67 -11.11
C LEU A 791 -14.85 -27.07 -10.48
N THR A 792 -13.97 -27.47 -9.55
CA THR A 792 -14.02 -28.76 -8.80
C THR A 792 -15.29 -28.97 -7.96
N ALA A 793 -16.06 -27.91 -7.65
CA ALA A 793 -17.15 -27.99 -6.68
C ALA A 793 -18.53 -28.33 -7.29
N THR A 794 -18.64 -28.54 -8.60
CA THR A 794 -19.93 -28.86 -9.27
C THR A 794 -19.86 -30.20 -9.99
N GLU A 795 -20.98 -30.94 -10.06
CA GLU A 795 -21.08 -32.21 -10.83
C GLU A 795 -20.63 -32.05 -12.31
N ARG A 796 -20.74 -30.84 -12.88
CA ARG A 796 -20.26 -30.53 -14.23
C ARG A 796 -18.74 -30.34 -14.31
N GLY A 797 -18.11 -29.99 -13.19
CA GLY A 797 -16.66 -29.96 -13.04
C GLY A 797 -16.04 -31.34 -13.20
N GLU A 798 -16.72 -32.39 -12.74
CA GLU A 798 -16.23 -33.77 -12.87
C GLU A 798 -16.16 -34.19 -14.33
N GLY A 799 -17.16 -33.88 -15.16
CA GLY A 799 -17.12 -34.15 -16.61
C GLY A 799 -16.03 -33.39 -17.36
N TYR A 800 -15.84 -32.11 -17.06
CA TYR A 800 -14.75 -31.31 -17.65
C TYR A 800 -13.37 -31.80 -17.19
N GLN A 801 -13.22 -32.15 -15.91
CA GLN A 801 -11.98 -32.69 -15.35
C GLN A 801 -11.66 -34.08 -15.89
N ALA A 802 -12.67 -34.93 -16.04
CA ALA A 802 -12.57 -36.20 -16.73
C ALA A 802 -12.04 -35.99 -18.16
N ALA A 803 -12.68 -35.13 -18.96
CA ALA A 803 -12.23 -34.82 -20.32
C ALA A 803 -10.81 -34.22 -20.38
N ARG A 804 -10.41 -33.44 -19.37
CA ARG A 804 -9.05 -32.89 -19.24
C ARG A 804 -8.04 -33.96 -18.84
N ALA A 805 -8.40 -34.86 -17.92
CA ALA A 805 -7.57 -35.99 -17.51
C ALA A 805 -7.36 -36.95 -18.70
N ASP A 806 -8.41 -37.20 -19.47
CA ASP A 806 -8.36 -38.01 -20.70
C ASP A 806 -7.48 -37.33 -21.76
N ALA A 807 -7.53 -36.00 -21.89
CA ALA A 807 -6.63 -35.23 -22.76
C ALA A 807 -5.16 -35.42 -22.41
N LEU A 808 -4.85 -35.25 -21.12
CA LEU A 808 -3.51 -35.42 -20.59
C LEU A 808 -3.05 -36.86 -20.80
N GLY A 809 -3.93 -37.82 -20.52
CA GLY A 809 -3.72 -39.26 -20.73
C GLY A 809 -3.44 -39.64 -22.18
N ALA A 810 -3.95 -38.87 -23.14
CA ALA A 810 -3.73 -39.06 -24.58
C ALA A 810 -2.48 -38.32 -25.11
N SER A 811 -1.73 -37.61 -24.26
CA SER A 811 -0.51 -36.92 -24.68
C SER A 811 0.57 -37.90 -25.15
N ASP A 812 1.36 -37.51 -26.14
CA ASP A 812 2.57 -38.22 -26.56
C ASP A 812 3.74 -38.11 -25.57
N ASP A 813 3.75 -37.11 -24.67
CA ASP A 813 4.68 -37.03 -23.55
C ASP A 813 4.26 -37.99 -22.42
N PRO A 814 5.13 -38.92 -22.02
CA PRO A 814 4.79 -39.98 -21.08
C PRO A 814 4.48 -39.47 -19.66
N VAL A 815 5.04 -38.32 -19.26
CA VAL A 815 4.75 -37.73 -17.95
C VAL A 815 3.37 -37.10 -17.94
N LEU A 816 3.00 -36.36 -19.00
CA LEU A 816 1.65 -35.81 -19.14
C LEU A 816 0.60 -36.93 -19.18
N ALA A 817 0.88 -38.01 -19.94
CA ALA A 817 0.03 -39.20 -19.98
C ALA A 817 -0.17 -39.81 -18.58
N ALA A 818 0.93 -40.03 -17.84
CA ALA A 818 0.87 -40.58 -16.49
C ALA A 818 0.13 -39.66 -15.50
N LEU A 819 0.32 -38.34 -15.60
CA LEU A 819 -0.40 -37.36 -14.77
C LEU A 819 -1.90 -37.32 -15.12
N GLY A 820 -2.26 -37.46 -16.39
CA GLY A 820 -3.65 -37.59 -16.83
C GLY A 820 -4.33 -38.85 -16.29
N GLN A 821 -3.66 -39.99 -16.37
CA GLN A 821 -4.13 -41.25 -15.78
C GLN A 821 -4.27 -41.14 -14.25
N ALA A 822 -3.30 -40.51 -13.57
CA ALA A 822 -3.38 -40.28 -12.13
C ALA A 822 -4.57 -39.38 -11.76
N ALA A 823 -4.82 -38.32 -12.52
CA ALA A 823 -5.97 -37.44 -12.32
C ALA A 823 -7.29 -38.19 -12.56
N ARG A 824 -7.38 -38.98 -13.62
CA ARG A 824 -8.57 -39.78 -13.95
C ARG A 824 -8.90 -40.79 -12.85
N GLY A 825 -7.90 -41.58 -12.43
CA GLY A 825 -8.09 -42.55 -11.36
C GLY A 825 -8.46 -41.90 -10.02
N ALA A 826 -7.94 -40.70 -9.73
CA ALA A 826 -8.35 -39.95 -8.54
C ALA A 826 -9.81 -39.50 -8.60
N LEU A 827 -10.28 -39.00 -9.76
CA LEU A 827 -11.69 -38.65 -9.97
C LEU A 827 -12.61 -39.87 -9.83
N GLU A 828 -12.23 -41.02 -10.38
CA GLU A 828 -12.99 -42.27 -10.26
C GLU A 828 -13.10 -42.78 -8.82
N ARG A 829 -12.08 -42.51 -7.98
CA ARG A 829 -12.12 -42.79 -6.54
C ARG A 829 -12.85 -41.71 -5.72
N GLY A 830 -13.31 -40.63 -6.35
CA GLY A 830 -13.90 -39.48 -5.66
C GLY A 830 -12.90 -38.59 -4.91
N SER A 831 -11.59 -38.74 -5.15
CA SER A 831 -10.52 -37.98 -4.49
C SER A 831 -10.20 -36.69 -5.25
N ARG A 832 -10.97 -35.64 -4.97
CA ARG A 832 -10.83 -34.33 -5.65
C ARG A 832 -9.47 -33.66 -5.41
N ASP A 833 -8.90 -33.82 -4.23
CA ASP A 833 -7.60 -33.21 -3.88
C ASP A 833 -6.44 -33.87 -4.65
N GLU A 834 -6.47 -35.20 -4.81
CA GLU A 834 -5.48 -35.92 -5.61
C GLU A 834 -5.59 -35.55 -7.10
N ALA A 835 -6.81 -35.43 -7.63
CA ALA A 835 -7.03 -34.98 -9.00
C ALA A 835 -6.52 -33.55 -9.21
N ALA A 836 -6.82 -32.63 -8.29
CA ALA A 836 -6.32 -31.26 -8.33
C ALA A 836 -4.79 -31.20 -8.26
N GLN A 837 -4.17 -32.05 -7.42
CA GLN A 837 -2.71 -32.18 -7.35
C GLN A 837 -2.12 -32.67 -8.68
N ALA A 838 -2.72 -33.66 -9.33
CA ALA A 838 -2.27 -34.16 -10.63
C ALA A 838 -2.40 -33.12 -11.76
N PHE A 839 -3.50 -32.36 -11.79
CA PHE A 839 -3.65 -31.24 -12.73
C PHE A 839 -2.66 -30.11 -12.47
N GLY A 840 -2.37 -29.80 -11.19
CA GLY A 840 -1.35 -28.83 -10.81
C GLY A 840 0.04 -29.26 -11.26
N ALA A 841 0.40 -30.53 -11.03
CA ALA A 841 1.63 -31.12 -11.53
C ALA A 841 1.74 -31.02 -13.06
N ALA A 842 0.68 -31.36 -13.80
CA ALA A 842 0.66 -31.27 -15.26
C ALA A 842 0.86 -29.83 -15.75
N SER A 843 0.25 -28.84 -15.08
CA SER A 843 0.45 -27.41 -15.38
C SER A 843 1.89 -26.98 -15.21
N HIS A 844 2.51 -27.34 -14.09
CA HIS A 844 3.91 -27.01 -13.85
C HIS A 844 4.84 -27.72 -14.84
N TYR A 845 4.52 -28.95 -15.24
CA TYR A 845 5.29 -29.71 -16.21
C TYR A 845 5.19 -29.10 -17.62
N CYS A 846 3.98 -28.72 -18.08
CA CYS A 846 3.80 -27.95 -19.33
C CYS A 846 4.66 -26.68 -19.36
N ALA A 847 4.69 -25.90 -18.27
CA ALA A 847 5.50 -24.69 -18.20
C ALA A 847 7.01 -24.95 -18.32
N VAL A 848 7.48 -26.14 -17.90
CA VAL A 848 8.87 -26.56 -18.10
C VAL A 848 9.13 -26.98 -19.54
N LEU A 849 8.16 -27.66 -20.19
CA LEU A 849 8.25 -28.04 -21.60
C LEU A 849 8.27 -26.82 -22.53
N ASP A 850 7.49 -25.78 -22.23
CA ASP A 850 7.47 -24.55 -23.03
C ASP A 850 8.77 -23.73 -22.93
N ALA A 851 9.53 -23.93 -21.84
CA ALA A 851 10.77 -23.19 -21.56
C ALA A 851 12.04 -23.86 -22.11
N GLY A 852 11.98 -25.14 -22.48
CA GLY A 852 13.13 -25.93 -22.96
C GLY A 852 12.98 -26.30 -24.43
#